data_AF-A0A7X4JGW3-F1
#
_entry.id   AF-A0A7X4JGW3-F1
#
_cell.length_a   1.000
_cell.length_b   1.000
_cell.length_c   1.000
_cell.angle_alpha   90.00
_cell.angle_beta   90.00
_cell.angle_gamma   90.00
#
_symmetry.space_group_name_H-M   'P 1'
#
loop_
_entity.id
_entity.type
_entity.pdbx_description
1 polymer ?
#
loop_
_entity_poly.entity_id
_entity_poly.type
_entity_poly.pdbx_seq_one_letter_code
_entity_poly.pdbx_strand_id
1 'polypeptide(L)'
;MEKFRSALAGFVLLLLLPSASRVEAQQPEIYFADVPVHVGTLDPVVRKNYLLQNLYYQYQYVPWEYTNYAKNHYNRYTRVELEGETWYDVFGSYITRGFGIYSWSQTQPQAFGSDVFKRQQYSSWFNRLVVASDVKGQYHMALTIGDQIRTTLTPLTFSKPAFSGIQWDFLSDKYQLTALASRVSSPGFTALYVEQKEGQTLTSLVNLFGGRGTVQVGDFAKAGFTYVNSQINRTDLPFTGKGLTEGQLSSEQNRDLIRWIAIRISDDSPEDHIGGGRLFSEKIFFRRQGQPQAREDVRPLIEGGFRRGGALAAGGGEHILLTYTLPEPETIREIEFELVLSNDYLVEVTSNLQEPFFLPVAQARGNVTDGSNQTVIRFDYGLPTAHEVAGLTLEVTDVLGFRLLGEYDVSRRHRKTPSPNFLAHVNSVTQSDAWYGNLNWLQYPYFAQGEVFSIEPEYQTKMFITNEIGVINYDSPSLHLFEFVDDNEDGDRTPDWVRRFSERDSDGIFPGWDENNDFRPDINRNTNKIPDYEEPFLRYSVDPPEFLFGIDMNNNTIIDRYEDDELPDYPYKVDHHGYNMYIGAEIVPDVRFMVGRSREELWSDDKRARTSYALFTVDRIYPQFGRLRFFERIKQVKDNLPDNVLQWVQRRGSFGQDRVSFQDPLVAQDTWVN
;
A
#
# COMPACT_ATOMS: atom_id res chain seq x y z
N MET A 1 -33.52 47.75 -59.88
CA MET A 1 -32.57 47.57 -61.00
C MET A 1 -31.86 46.26 -60.75
N GLU A 2 -32.15 45.21 -61.53
CA GLU A 2 -31.53 45.00 -62.85
C GLU A 2 -30.00 44.99 -62.70
N LYS A 3 -29.22 43.95 -63.01
CA LYS A 3 -29.32 42.85 -63.98
C LYS A 3 -28.43 41.71 -63.48
N PHE A 4 -28.83 40.43 -63.49
CA PHE A 4 -28.99 39.53 -64.64
C PHE A 4 -27.73 39.33 -65.50
N ARG A 5 -27.30 38.06 -65.50
CA ARG A 5 -26.62 37.32 -66.59
C ARG A 5 -25.14 37.61 -66.80
N SER A 6 -24.27 36.64 -67.09
CA SER A 6 -24.39 35.18 -67.21
C SER A 6 -23.04 34.67 -67.73
N ALA A 7 -22.80 33.38 -67.50
CA ALA A 7 -21.98 32.47 -68.28
C ALA A 7 -20.46 32.52 -68.04
N LEU A 8 -19.71 31.42 -68.12
CA LEU A 8 -19.95 29.96 -68.04
C LEU A 8 -18.54 29.36 -68.26
N ALA A 9 -18.23 28.27 -67.54
CA ALA A 9 -17.34 27.16 -67.95
C ALA A 9 -15.98 27.07 -67.23
N GLY A 10 -15.75 25.92 -66.57
CA GLY A 10 -14.42 25.50 -66.13
C GLY A 10 -14.29 24.47 -64.99
N PHE A 11 -15.18 23.47 -64.92
CA PHE A 11 -14.95 22.06 -64.54
C PHE A 11 -13.96 21.66 -63.40
N VAL A 12 -14.48 20.80 -62.49
CA VAL A 12 -13.87 19.60 -61.83
C VAL A 12 -13.90 19.59 -60.28
N LEU A 13 -14.55 18.53 -59.77
CA LEU A 13 -14.36 17.77 -58.51
C LEU A 13 -15.19 18.05 -57.22
N LEU A 14 -16.10 17.09 -56.99
CA LEU A 14 -16.31 16.26 -55.78
C LEU A 14 -17.03 16.80 -54.52
N LEU A 15 -18.20 16.16 -54.28
CA LEU A 15 -18.69 15.57 -53.02
C LEU A 15 -18.97 16.47 -51.80
N LEU A 16 -20.26 16.67 -51.48
CA LEU A 16 -20.97 16.03 -50.33
C LEU A 16 -22.37 16.64 -50.19
N LEU A 17 -23.39 15.87 -50.61
CA LEU A 17 -24.78 16.10 -50.22
C LEU A 17 -25.01 15.46 -48.83
N PRO A 18 -25.84 16.05 -47.96
CA PRO A 18 -26.20 15.47 -46.68
C PRO A 18 -27.08 14.24 -46.89
N SER A 19 -26.63 13.09 -46.37
CA SER A 19 -27.44 11.89 -46.27
C SER A 19 -28.61 12.16 -45.32
N ALA A 20 -29.83 12.03 -45.83
CA ALA A 20 -31.04 12.08 -45.04
C ALA A 20 -30.99 11.02 -43.92
N SER A 21 -31.18 11.46 -42.68
CA SER A 21 -31.59 10.59 -41.58
C SER A 21 -32.92 9.93 -41.96
N ARG A 22 -32.89 8.61 -42.17
CA ARG A 22 -34.09 7.79 -42.30
C ARG A 22 -34.87 7.89 -40.98
N VAL A 23 -36.03 8.52 -41.02
CA VAL A 23 -37.08 8.30 -40.03
C VAL A 23 -37.60 6.89 -40.28
N GLU A 24 -37.33 5.99 -39.35
CA GLU A 24 -37.85 4.63 -39.34
C GLU A 24 -39.35 4.72 -39.06
N ALA A 25 -40.17 4.25 -40.00
CA ALA A 25 -41.61 4.24 -39.84
C ALA A 25 -41.99 3.24 -38.74
N GLN A 26 -42.36 3.75 -37.55
CA GLN A 26 -43.02 2.93 -36.54
C GLN A 26 -44.29 2.33 -37.13
N GLN A 27 -44.35 1.00 -37.18
CA GLN A 27 -45.58 0.30 -37.52
C GLN A 27 -46.62 0.58 -36.43
N PRO A 28 -47.90 0.77 -36.77
CA PRO A 28 -48.94 0.99 -35.76
C PRO A 28 -49.00 -0.21 -34.80
N GLU A 29 -48.90 0.05 -33.50
CA GLU A 29 -49.05 -0.95 -32.44
C GLU A 29 -50.49 -0.92 -31.91
N ILE A 30 -51.11 -2.09 -31.77
CA ILE A 30 -52.39 -2.24 -31.06
C ILE A 30 -52.08 -2.94 -29.75
N TYR A 31 -52.51 -2.38 -28.63
CA TYR A 31 -52.27 -2.95 -27.31
C TYR A 31 -53.35 -3.97 -26.96
N PHE A 32 -52.93 -5.15 -26.50
CA PHE A 32 -53.81 -6.16 -25.92
C PHE A 32 -53.25 -6.52 -24.53
N ALA A 33 -54.01 -6.20 -23.47
CA ALA A 33 -53.57 -6.40 -22.08
C ALA A 33 -52.16 -5.83 -21.80
N ASP A 34 -51.93 -4.57 -22.19
CA ASP A 34 -50.66 -3.83 -22.07
C ASP A 34 -49.45 -4.40 -22.84
N VAL A 35 -49.66 -5.39 -23.72
CA VAL A 35 -48.63 -5.88 -24.64
C VAL A 35 -48.87 -5.31 -26.04
N PRO A 36 -47.89 -4.61 -26.65
CA PRO A 36 -48.02 -4.16 -28.03
C PRO A 36 -48.03 -5.36 -28.99
N VAL A 37 -49.05 -5.41 -29.84
CA VAL A 37 -49.21 -6.42 -30.89
C VAL A 37 -49.02 -5.75 -32.25
N HIS A 38 -48.05 -6.25 -33.02
CA HIS A 38 -47.76 -5.75 -34.36
C HIS A 38 -48.86 -6.15 -35.35
N VAL A 39 -49.56 -5.16 -35.89
CA VAL A 39 -50.74 -5.33 -36.76
C VAL A 39 -50.45 -6.19 -38.00
N GLY A 40 -49.24 -6.12 -38.57
CA GLY A 40 -48.84 -6.94 -39.73
C GLY A 40 -48.71 -8.45 -39.46
N THR A 41 -48.87 -8.90 -38.21
CA THR A 41 -48.87 -10.33 -37.86
C THR A 41 -50.26 -10.96 -37.74
N LEU A 42 -51.32 -10.14 -37.83
CA LEU A 42 -52.71 -10.54 -37.65
C LEU A 42 -53.38 -11.01 -38.97
N ASP A 43 -52.69 -10.88 -40.10
CA ASP A 43 -53.21 -11.31 -41.40
C ASP A 43 -53.30 -12.85 -41.48
N PRO A 44 -54.46 -13.42 -41.88
CA PRO A 44 -54.65 -14.86 -41.98
C PRO A 44 -53.94 -15.42 -43.22
N VAL A 45 -52.64 -15.67 -43.10
CA VAL A 45 -51.80 -16.29 -44.14
C VAL A 45 -51.17 -17.59 -43.63
N VAL A 46 -51.11 -18.61 -44.52
CA VAL A 46 -50.43 -19.89 -44.25
C VAL A 46 -48.91 -19.69 -44.12
N ARG A 47 -48.38 -18.62 -44.72
CA ARG A 47 -46.99 -18.22 -44.62
C ARG A 47 -46.69 -17.77 -43.19
N LYS A 48 -45.63 -18.31 -42.58
CA LYS A 48 -45.11 -17.81 -41.30
C LYS A 48 -44.69 -16.35 -41.46
N ASN A 49 -45.33 -15.46 -40.71
CA ASN A 49 -44.88 -14.08 -40.56
C ASN A 49 -43.69 -14.09 -39.60
N TYR A 50 -42.54 -13.61 -40.09
CA TYR A 50 -41.38 -13.37 -39.25
C TYR A 50 -41.43 -11.91 -38.81
N LEU A 51 -41.45 -11.69 -37.50
CA LEU A 51 -41.23 -10.36 -36.96
C LEU A 51 -39.80 -9.95 -37.29
N LEU A 52 -39.64 -8.74 -37.81
CA LEU A 52 -38.33 -8.15 -38.05
C LEU A 52 -37.70 -7.93 -36.68
N GLN A 53 -36.57 -8.59 -36.45
CA GLN A 53 -35.78 -8.45 -35.24
C GLN A 53 -34.54 -7.60 -35.52
N ASN A 54 -33.68 -7.43 -34.50
CA ASN A 54 -32.49 -6.57 -34.55
C ASN A 54 -31.63 -6.79 -35.81
N LEU A 55 -31.51 -8.03 -36.31
CA LEU A 55 -30.73 -8.35 -37.52
C LEU A 55 -31.28 -7.68 -38.79
N TYR A 56 -32.60 -7.55 -38.92
CA TYR A 56 -33.18 -6.83 -40.05
C TYR A 56 -32.96 -5.32 -39.90
N TYR A 57 -33.22 -4.75 -38.73
CA TYR A 57 -33.06 -3.30 -38.56
C TYR A 57 -31.61 -2.84 -38.78
N GLN A 58 -30.63 -3.63 -38.34
CA GLN A 58 -29.22 -3.29 -38.47
C GLN A 58 -28.59 -3.65 -39.81
N TYR A 59 -28.86 -4.85 -40.35
CA TYR A 59 -28.19 -5.34 -41.59
C TYR A 59 -29.14 -5.42 -42.78
N GLN A 60 -30.41 -5.08 -42.59
CA GLN A 60 -31.49 -5.35 -43.55
C GLN A 60 -31.55 -6.84 -43.91
N TYR A 61 -31.14 -7.71 -42.96
CA TYR A 61 -31.15 -9.15 -43.17
C TYR A 61 -32.59 -9.67 -43.15
N VAL A 62 -33.02 -10.16 -44.30
CA VAL A 62 -34.34 -10.77 -44.48
C VAL A 62 -34.18 -12.29 -44.44
N PRO A 63 -34.77 -13.01 -43.47
CA PRO A 63 -34.53 -14.44 -43.27
C PRO A 63 -34.83 -15.35 -44.47
N TRP A 64 -35.67 -14.89 -45.41
CA TRP A 64 -36.09 -15.64 -46.59
C TRP A 64 -35.40 -15.16 -47.88
N GLU A 65 -34.51 -14.18 -47.81
CA GLU A 65 -33.80 -13.67 -48.97
C GLU A 65 -32.57 -14.52 -49.32
N TYR A 66 -32.30 -14.68 -50.61
CA TYR A 66 -31.15 -15.44 -51.10
C TYR A 66 -29.84 -14.68 -50.84
N THR A 67 -28.91 -15.31 -50.12
CA THR A 67 -27.61 -14.74 -49.81
C THR A 67 -26.56 -15.13 -50.85
N ASN A 68 -25.87 -14.14 -51.43
CA ASN A 68 -24.73 -14.35 -52.32
C ASN A 68 -23.61 -13.36 -51.99
N TYR A 69 -22.58 -13.87 -51.31
CA TYR A 69 -21.48 -13.03 -50.85
C TYR A 69 -20.47 -12.63 -51.94
N ALA A 70 -20.61 -13.18 -53.16
CA ALA A 70 -19.88 -12.72 -54.33
C ALA A 70 -20.52 -11.49 -54.98
N LYS A 71 -21.82 -11.25 -54.77
CA LYS A 71 -22.55 -10.07 -55.25
C LYS A 71 -22.59 -8.95 -54.20
N ASN A 72 -22.87 -9.31 -52.95
CA ASN A 72 -22.90 -8.39 -51.81
C ASN A 72 -21.82 -8.83 -50.82
N HIS A 73 -20.83 -7.99 -50.50
CA HIS A 73 -19.79 -8.37 -49.55
C HIS A 73 -20.41 -8.88 -48.23
N TYR A 74 -19.81 -9.92 -47.66
CA TYR A 74 -20.21 -10.39 -46.33
C TYR A 74 -19.96 -9.27 -45.31
N ASN A 75 -21.05 -8.70 -44.82
CA ASN A 75 -20.98 -7.82 -43.66
C ASN A 75 -20.95 -8.71 -42.42
N ARG A 76 -19.81 -8.70 -41.72
CA ARG A 76 -19.73 -9.30 -40.40
C ARG A 76 -20.80 -8.64 -39.54
N TYR A 77 -21.55 -9.43 -38.79
CA TYR A 77 -22.42 -8.89 -37.75
C TYR A 77 -21.57 -7.98 -36.84
N THR A 78 -21.78 -6.65 -36.91
CA THR A 78 -21.38 -5.71 -35.85
C THR A 78 -22.20 -6.07 -34.62
N ARG A 79 -21.65 -6.97 -33.81
CA ARG A 79 -22.28 -7.51 -32.61
C ARG A 79 -23.14 -6.46 -31.90
N VAL A 80 -24.46 -6.65 -31.91
CA VAL A 80 -25.44 -5.84 -31.14
C VAL A 80 -25.09 -5.92 -29.65
N GLU A 81 -24.45 -7.03 -29.29
CA GLU A 81 -23.86 -7.26 -28.00
C GLU A 81 -22.86 -6.17 -27.65
N LEU A 82 -22.10 -5.57 -28.58
CA LEU A 82 -21.14 -4.48 -28.32
C LEU A 82 -21.79 -3.15 -27.92
N GLU A 83 -23.10 -2.98 -28.12
CA GLU A 83 -23.83 -1.82 -27.62
C GLU A 83 -24.23 -1.98 -26.15
N GLY A 84 -24.10 -3.18 -25.58
CA GLY A 84 -24.42 -3.49 -24.19
C GLY A 84 -25.91 -3.68 -23.90
N GLU A 85 -26.22 -3.84 -22.61
CA GLU A 85 -27.57 -4.04 -22.07
C GLU A 85 -28.26 -2.67 -21.90
N THR A 86 -29.59 -2.63 -22.07
CA THR A 86 -30.38 -1.42 -21.76
C THR A 86 -30.58 -1.33 -20.25
N TRP A 87 -30.23 -0.18 -19.68
CA TRP A 87 -30.39 0.14 -18.27
C TRP A 87 -31.62 1.01 -18.08
N TYR A 88 -32.44 0.65 -17.11
CA TYR A 88 -33.65 1.37 -16.73
C TYR A 88 -33.54 1.80 -15.27
N ASP A 89 -34.20 2.89 -14.91
CA ASP A 89 -34.35 3.29 -13.52
C ASP A 89 -35.34 2.37 -12.78
N VAL A 90 -35.50 2.59 -11.48
CA VAL A 90 -36.43 1.82 -10.64
C VAL A 90 -37.90 1.97 -11.05
N PHE A 91 -38.24 2.93 -11.91
CA PHE A 91 -39.58 3.16 -12.46
C PHE A 91 -39.74 2.61 -13.89
N GLY A 92 -38.70 1.97 -14.44
CA GLY A 92 -38.72 1.42 -15.80
C GLY A 92 -38.41 2.45 -16.90
N SER A 93 -37.97 3.66 -16.57
CA SER A 93 -37.55 4.66 -17.56
C SER A 93 -36.16 4.31 -18.08
N TYR A 94 -35.97 4.38 -19.40
CA TYR A 94 -34.68 4.13 -20.02
C TYR A 94 -33.64 5.18 -19.57
N ILE A 95 -32.54 4.72 -18.96
CA ILE A 95 -31.41 5.57 -18.56
C ILE A 95 -30.39 5.61 -19.69
N THR A 96 -29.90 4.45 -20.11
CA THR A 96 -28.80 4.33 -21.06
C THR A 96 -28.70 2.91 -21.60
N ARG A 97 -27.82 2.67 -22.56
CA ARG A 97 -27.44 1.34 -23.04
C ARG A 97 -25.93 1.20 -23.00
N GLY A 98 -25.45 0.14 -22.37
CA GLY A 98 -24.03 -0.07 -22.18
C GLY A 98 -23.74 -1.29 -21.29
N PHE A 99 -22.46 -1.51 -21.01
CA PHE A 99 -22.01 -2.59 -20.15
C PHE A 99 -21.72 -2.09 -18.74
N GLY A 100 -22.24 -2.79 -17.73
CA GLY A 100 -21.67 -2.71 -16.39
C GLY A 100 -20.30 -3.38 -16.39
N ILE A 101 -19.23 -2.58 -16.42
CA ILE A 101 -17.84 -3.05 -16.47
C ILE A 101 -17.34 -3.41 -15.07
N TYR A 102 -17.68 -2.59 -14.08
CA TYR A 102 -17.32 -2.75 -12.69
C TYR A 102 -18.54 -2.38 -11.83
N SER A 103 -18.79 -3.16 -10.79
CA SER A 103 -19.69 -2.75 -9.71
C SER A 103 -19.16 -3.25 -8.38
N TRP A 104 -19.25 -2.38 -7.37
CA TRP A 104 -19.03 -2.73 -5.99
C TRP A 104 -20.24 -2.30 -5.18
N SER A 105 -20.88 -3.27 -4.53
CA SER A 105 -22.02 -3.03 -3.66
C SER A 105 -21.81 -3.68 -2.29
N GLN A 106 -22.40 -3.08 -1.27
CA GLN A 106 -22.37 -3.60 0.08
C GLN A 106 -23.73 -3.37 0.74
N THR A 107 -24.40 -4.46 1.08
CA THR A 107 -25.72 -4.48 1.71
C THR A 107 -25.60 -5.01 3.13
N GLN A 108 -26.16 -4.30 4.09
CA GLN A 108 -26.14 -4.67 5.51
C GLN A 108 -27.51 -4.40 6.17
N PRO A 109 -28.03 -5.29 7.03
CA PRO A 109 -27.48 -6.61 7.38
C PRO A 109 -27.88 -7.70 6.35
N GLN A 110 -26.89 -8.36 5.74
CA GLN A 110 -27.06 -9.47 4.82
C GLN A 110 -25.79 -10.35 4.77
N ALA A 111 -25.92 -11.66 4.96
CA ALA A 111 -24.81 -12.59 4.71
C ALA A 111 -24.45 -12.58 3.21
N PHE A 112 -23.15 -12.68 2.89
CA PHE A 112 -22.64 -12.50 1.52
C PHE A 112 -23.07 -11.16 0.91
N GLY A 113 -23.19 -10.12 1.74
CA GLY A 113 -23.76 -8.83 1.35
C GLY A 113 -22.80 -7.89 0.63
N SER A 114 -21.50 -8.21 0.53
CA SER A 114 -20.53 -7.41 -0.24
C SER A 114 -20.25 -8.09 -1.57
N ASP A 115 -20.65 -7.49 -2.67
CA ASP A 115 -20.44 -7.98 -4.02
C ASP A 115 -19.48 -7.07 -4.79
N VAL A 116 -18.39 -7.65 -5.31
CA VAL A 116 -17.50 -6.97 -6.27
C VAL A 116 -17.53 -7.75 -7.57
N PHE A 117 -18.00 -7.10 -8.62
CA PHE A 117 -18.13 -7.68 -9.94
C PHE A 117 -17.26 -6.92 -10.94
N LYS A 118 -16.43 -7.67 -11.67
CA LYS A 118 -15.61 -7.20 -12.78
C LYS A 118 -16.00 -8.00 -14.01
N ARG A 119 -16.54 -7.36 -15.05
CA ARG A 119 -16.93 -8.05 -16.29
C ARG A 119 -15.68 -8.43 -17.12
N GLN A 120 -15.76 -9.43 -18.00
CA GLN A 120 -14.64 -9.82 -18.88
C GLN A 120 -14.05 -8.65 -19.70
N GLN A 121 -14.88 -7.68 -20.08
CA GLN A 121 -14.48 -6.46 -20.78
C GLN A 121 -13.53 -5.58 -19.95
N TYR A 122 -13.61 -5.63 -18.61
CA TYR A 122 -12.68 -4.94 -17.73
C TYR A 122 -11.24 -5.34 -18.02
N SER A 123 -10.94 -6.65 -18.10
CA SER A 123 -9.59 -7.11 -18.45
C SER A 123 -9.29 -7.05 -19.94
N SER A 124 -10.26 -7.36 -20.80
CA SER A 124 -10.00 -7.51 -22.25
C SER A 124 -10.03 -6.21 -23.04
N TRP A 125 -10.96 -5.29 -22.75
CA TRP A 125 -11.09 -4.02 -23.48
C TRP A 125 -10.35 -2.89 -22.79
N PHE A 126 -10.44 -2.85 -21.46
CA PHE A 126 -9.89 -1.77 -20.64
C PHE A 126 -8.53 -2.12 -20.02
N ASN A 127 -7.99 -3.31 -20.28
CA ASN A 127 -6.73 -3.78 -19.70
C ASN A 127 -6.66 -3.58 -18.17
N ARG A 128 -7.78 -3.83 -17.47
CA ARG A 128 -7.94 -3.67 -16.02
C ARG A 128 -7.74 -2.22 -15.53
N LEU A 129 -7.98 -1.22 -16.37
CA LEU A 129 -7.90 0.20 -16.01
C LEU A 129 -9.01 0.99 -16.71
N VAL A 130 -9.91 1.58 -15.92
CA VAL A 130 -10.97 2.47 -16.40
C VAL A 130 -10.77 3.84 -15.80
N VAL A 131 -10.60 4.86 -16.64
CA VAL A 131 -10.44 6.26 -16.21
C VAL A 131 -11.56 7.09 -16.83
N ALA A 132 -12.31 7.79 -15.98
CA ALA A 132 -13.25 8.83 -16.39
C ALA A 132 -12.76 10.17 -15.85
N SER A 133 -12.65 11.19 -16.69
CA SER A 133 -12.20 12.52 -16.27
C SER A 133 -13.10 13.62 -16.84
N ASP A 134 -13.19 14.73 -16.12
CA ASP A 134 -13.91 15.94 -16.54
C ASP A 134 -13.16 17.19 -16.07
N VAL A 135 -13.30 18.27 -16.81
CA VAL A 135 -12.64 19.55 -16.54
C VAL A 135 -13.62 20.69 -16.76
N LYS A 136 -13.72 21.57 -15.76
CA LYS A 136 -14.53 22.79 -15.84
C LYS A 136 -13.81 23.98 -15.21
N GLY A 137 -13.22 24.83 -16.04
CA GLY A 137 -12.42 25.97 -15.57
C GLY A 137 -11.18 25.49 -14.83
N GLN A 138 -10.98 25.96 -13.60
CA GLN A 138 -9.90 25.53 -12.70
C GLN A 138 -10.12 24.14 -12.08
N TYR A 139 -11.32 23.56 -12.21
CA TYR A 139 -11.66 22.29 -11.55
C TYR A 139 -11.39 21.12 -12.47
N HIS A 140 -10.53 20.21 -12.04
CA HIS A 140 -10.21 18.96 -12.71
C HIS A 140 -10.66 17.80 -11.82
N MET A 141 -11.30 16.79 -12.42
CA MET A 141 -11.75 15.60 -11.72
C MET A 141 -11.38 14.36 -12.51
N ALA A 142 -10.92 13.31 -11.82
CA ALA A 142 -10.70 11.99 -12.40
C ALA A 142 -11.21 10.91 -11.45
N LEU A 143 -11.83 9.88 -12.01
CA LEU A 143 -12.20 8.63 -11.33
C LEU A 143 -11.50 7.50 -12.07
N THR A 144 -10.62 6.82 -11.36
CA THR A 144 -9.81 5.71 -11.85
C THR A 144 -10.21 4.44 -11.10
N ILE A 145 -10.50 3.37 -11.83
CA ILE A 145 -10.74 2.03 -11.29
C ILE A 145 -9.73 1.11 -11.95
N GLY A 146 -8.90 0.43 -11.16
CA GLY A 146 -7.82 -0.36 -11.70
C GLY A 146 -7.34 -1.47 -10.78
N ASP A 147 -6.64 -2.44 -11.37
CA ASP A 147 -5.97 -3.51 -10.61
C ASP A 147 -4.53 -3.14 -10.20
N GLN A 148 -3.90 -2.18 -10.90
CA GLN A 148 -2.51 -1.76 -10.70
C GLN A 148 -2.36 -0.24 -10.89
N ILE A 149 -2.86 0.55 -9.95
CA ILE A 149 -2.73 2.01 -9.97
C ILE A 149 -1.49 2.39 -9.15
N ARG A 150 -0.50 3.09 -9.75
CA ARG A 150 0.58 3.70 -8.96
C ARG A 150 -0.01 4.83 -8.13
N THR A 151 0.03 4.69 -6.81
CA THR A 151 -0.62 5.64 -5.90
C THR A 151 0.26 5.89 -4.69
N THR A 152 0.57 7.17 -4.45
CA THR A 152 1.24 7.62 -3.22
C THR A 152 0.44 8.77 -2.63
N LEU A 153 -0.02 8.62 -1.38
CA LEU A 153 -0.54 9.72 -0.60
C LEU A 153 0.61 10.43 0.09
N THR A 154 1.38 9.72 0.92
CA THR A 154 2.66 10.17 1.48
C THR A 154 3.55 8.94 1.74
N PRO A 155 4.88 9.11 1.90
CA PRO A 155 5.78 8.00 2.21
C PRO A 155 5.47 7.30 3.54
N LEU A 156 4.94 8.01 4.55
CA LEU A 156 4.63 7.40 5.85
C LEU A 156 3.20 6.88 5.97
N THR A 157 2.28 7.17 5.04
CA THR A 157 0.88 6.73 5.15
C THR A 157 0.44 5.69 4.15
N PHE A 158 0.75 5.88 2.86
CA PHE A 158 0.31 5.02 1.77
C PHE A 158 1.13 5.28 0.52
N SER A 159 1.85 4.26 0.05
CA SER A 159 2.62 4.27 -1.19
C SER A 159 2.58 2.87 -1.77
N LYS A 160 1.94 2.71 -2.93
CA LYS A 160 1.84 1.43 -3.62
C LYS A 160 2.27 1.55 -5.08
N PRO A 161 3.17 0.68 -5.58
CA PRO A 161 3.47 0.58 -7.00
C PRO A 161 2.25 0.11 -7.80
N ALA A 162 1.42 -0.77 -7.21
CA ALA A 162 0.26 -1.38 -7.85
C ALA A 162 -0.96 -1.49 -6.91
N PHE A 163 -1.65 -0.37 -6.65
CA PHE A 163 -2.90 -0.36 -5.89
C PHE A 163 -4.07 -0.92 -6.72
N SER A 164 -4.76 -1.93 -6.18
CA SER A 164 -6.03 -2.41 -6.73
C SER A 164 -7.21 -1.77 -6.03
N GLY A 165 -8.01 -1.00 -6.75
CA GLY A 165 -9.17 -0.32 -6.17
C GLY A 165 -9.70 0.83 -7.01
N ILE A 166 -10.31 1.79 -6.32
CA ILE A 166 -10.87 3.03 -6.85
C ILE A 166 -10.01 4.18 -6.32
N GLN A 167 -9.59 5.06 -7.23
CA GLN A 167 -8.97 6.34 -6.90
C GLN A 167 -9.80 7.46 -7.52
N TRP A 168 -10.17 8.45 -6.71
CA TRP A 168 -10.83 9.66 -7.16
C TRP A 168 -9.97 10.87 -6.85
N ASP A 169 -9.65 11.64 -7.87
CA ASP A 169 -8.81 12.82 -7.79
C ASP A 169 -9.60 14.07 -8.14
N PHE A 170 -9.36 15.13 -7.39
CA PHE A 170 -9.87 16.47 -7.61
C PHE A 170 -8.74 17.47 -7.47
N LEU A 171 -8.63 18.38 -8.43
CA LEU A 171 -7.64 19.44 -8.43
C LEU A 171 -8.29 20.78 -8.76
N SER A 172 -7.86 21.80 -8.04
CA SER A 172 -8.14 23.23 -8.28
C SER A 172 -6.89 24.05 -7.98
N ASP A 173 -6.92 25.35 -8.30
CA ASP A 173 -5.80 26.27 -8.06
C ASP A 173 -5.29 26.26 -6.60
N LYS A 174 -6.20 26.04 -5.63
CA LYS A 174 -5.87 26.08 -4.20
C LYS A 174 -5.93 24.74 -3.49
N TYR A 175 -6.70 23.78 -3.99
CA TYR A 175 -6.99 22.52 -3.31
C TYR A 175 -6.70 21.34 -4.21
N GLN A 176 -6.08 20.31 -3.65
CA GLN A 176 -5.91 19.00 -4.28
C GLN A 176 -6.46 17.95 -3.33
N LEU A 177 -7.31 17.06 -3.81
CA LEU A 177 -7.92 15.98 -3.02
C LEU A 177 -7.76 14.67 -3.79
N THR A 178 -7.32 13.63 -3.11
CA THR A 178 -7.32 12.25 -3.59
C THR A 178 -8.06 11.40 -2.58
N ALA A 179 -8.97 10.54 -3.04
CA ALA A 179 -9.67 9.55 -2.21
C ALA A 179 -9.46 8.15 -2.80
N LEU A 180 -9.20 7.19 -1.92
CA LEU A 180 -8.93 5.80 -2.24
C LEU A 180 -9.99 4.91 -1.59
N ALA A 181 -10.43 3.89 -2.31
CA ALA A 181 -11.31 2.86 -1.77
C ALA A 181 -10.98 1.50 -2.38
N SER A 182 -10.90 0.45 -1.56
CA SER A 182 -10.69 -0.92 -2.02
C SER A 182 -11.26 -1.95 -1.06
N ARG A 183 -11.57 -3.15 -1.56
CA ARG A 183 -11.79 -4.35 -0.75
C ARG A 183 -10.51 -5.18 -0.75
N VAL A 184 -9.56 -4.82 0.10
CA VAL A 184 -8.19 -5.37 0.11
C VAL A 184 -8.13 -6.87 0.44
N SER A 185 -9.11 -7.40 1.19
CA SER A 185 -9.19 -8.85 1.45
C SER A 185 -9.47 -9.67 0.19
N SER A 186 -10.14 -9.06 -0.80
CA SER A 186 -10.34 -9.65 -2.12
C SER A 186 -10.87 -8.59 -3.10
N PRO A 187 -10.03 -8.05 -3.99
CA PRO A 187 -10.42 -6.98 -4.92
C PRO A 187 -11.38 -7.47 -6.04
N GLY A 188 -11.83 -8.73 -5.99
CA GLY A 188 -12.69 -9.35 -6.99
C GLY A 188 -11.90 -9.92 -8.16
N PHE A 189 -12.39 -11.02 -8.74
CA PHE A 189 -11.85 -11.59 -9.97
C PHE A 189 -12.65 -11.15 -11.18
N THR A 190 -12.02 -11.16 -12.36
CA THR A 190 -12.72 -10.89 -13.61
C THR A 190 -13.60 -12.09 -13.99
N ALA A 191 -14.85 -11.84 -14.35
CA ALA A 191 -15.80 -12.84 -14.82
C ALA A 191 -15.20 -13.70 -15.93
N LEU A 192 -15.32 -15.04 -15.79
CA LEU A 192 -14.68 -16.00 -16.69
C LEU A 192 -15.39 -16.11 -18.05
N TYR A 193 -16.69 -15.79 -18.08
CA TYR A 193 -17.52 -15.85 -19.28
C TYR A 193 -18.50 -14.68 -19.31
N VAL A 194 -18.91 -14.25 -20.51
CA VAL A 194 -19.72 -13.04 -20.76
C VAL A 194 -21.09 -13.04 -20.05
N GLU A 195 -21.66 -14.22 -19.79
CA GLU A 195 -22.97 -14.38 -19.16
C GLU A 195 -22.94 -14.37 -17.62
N GLN A 196 -21.76 -14.41 -17.00
CA GLN A 196 -21.65 -14.32 -15.54
C GLN A 196 -22.07 -12.91 -15.10
N LYS A 197 -23.13 -12.84 -14.28
CA LYS A 197 -23.67 -11.59 -13.73
C LYS A 197 -23.41 -11.40 -12.24
N GLU A 198 -22.98 -12.45 -11.55
CA GLU A 198 -22.68 -12.41 -10.11
C GLU A 198 -21.18 -12.13 -9.88
N GLY A 199 -20.91 -11.21 -8.96
CA GLY A 199 -19.57 -10.91 -8.50
C GLY A 199 -19.11 -11.85 -7.39
N GLN A 200 -17.98 -11.52 -6.79
CA GLN A 200 -17.48 -12.23 -5.63
C GLN A 200 -18.13 -11.67 -4.36
N THR A 201 -18.97 -12.48 -3.74
CA THR A 201 -19.70 -12.12 -2.54
C THR A 201 -18.98 -12.53 -1.26
N LEU A 202 -18.84 -11.64 -0.28
CA LEU A 202 -18.21 -11.91 1.01
C LEU A 202 -19.07 -11.45 2.20
N THR A 203 -18.94 -12.15 3.34
CA THR A 203 -19.56 -11.77 4.61
C THR A 203 -18.60 -11.01 5.52
N SER A 204 -17.39 -11.55 5.71
CA SER A 204 -16.28 -10.89 6.39
C SER A 204 -15.29 -10.42 5.34
N LEU A 205 -15.06 -9.13 5.29
CA LEU A 205 -14.16 -8.51 4.32
C LEU A 205 -13.31 -7.45 4.99
N VAL A 206 -12.21 -7.08 4.36
CA VAL A 206 -11.39 -5.94 4.77
C VAL A 206 -11.49 -4.89 3.69
N ASN A 207 -12.00 -3.73 4.08
CA ASN A 207 -12.03 -2.55 3.23
C ASN A 207 -10.92 -1.61 3.62
N LEU A 208 -10.37 -0.93 2.62
CA LEU A 208 -9.50 0.22 2.78
C LEU A 208 -10.23 1.46 2.28
N PHE A 209 -10.19 2.52 3.09
CA PHE A 209 -10.55 3.87 2.70
C PHE A 209 -9.40 4.79 3.06
N GLY A 210 -8.97 5.62 2.11
CA GLY A 210 -7.92 6.58 2.37
C GLY A 210 -8.14 7.86 1.60
N GLY A 211 -7.34 8.87 1.91
CA GLY A 211 -7.32 10.08 1.13
C GLY A 211 -6.33 11.09 1.63
N ARG A 212 -5.92 11.97 0.73
CA ARG A 212 -5.06 13.12 1.01
C ARG A 212 -5.75 14.37 0.52
N GLY A 213 -5.75 15.40 1.34
CA GLY A 213 -6.14 16.75 0.95
C GLY A 213 -4.98 17.71 1.17
N THR A 214 -4.69 18.56 0.18
CA THR A 214 -3.70 19.62 0.30
C THR A 214 -4.33 20.98 0.00
N VAL A 215 -3.82 21.99 0.69
CA VAL A 215 -4.21 23.38 0.52
C VAL A 215 -2.98 24.25 0.34
N GLN A 216 -3.00 25.08 -0.70
CA GLN A 216 -2.02 26.12 -0.92
C GLN A 216 -2.29 27.30 0.04
N VAL A 217 -1.30 27.68 0.84
CA VAL A 217 -1.34 28.76 1.83
C VAL A 217 -0.41 29.89 1.37
N GLY A 218 -0.98 30.87 0.66
CA GLY A 218 -0.19 31.89 -0.03
C GLY A 218 0.65 31.28 -1.15
N ASP A 219 1.70 31.97 -1.59
CA ASP A 219 2.50 31.52 -2.75
C ASP A 219 3.72 30.67 -2.34
N PHE A 220 3.92 30.45 -1.03
CA PHE A 220 5.16 29.91 -0.47
C PHE A 220 4.97 28.67 0.41
N ALA A 221 3.74 28.24 0.68
CA ALA A 221 3.50 27.09 1.55
C ALA A 221 2.33 26.23 1.08
N LYS A 222 2.45 24.92 1.30
CA LYS A 222 1.39 23.93 1.11
C LYS A 222 1.27 23.11 2.39
N ALA A 223 0.05 23.03 2.90
CA ALA A 223 -0.28 22.17 4.03
C ALA A 223 -1.11 20.99 3.51
N GLY A 224 -0.90 19.80 4.07
CA GLY A 224 -1.67 18.62 3.71
C GLY A 224 -2.11 17.82 4.93
N PHE A 225 -3.24 17.14 4.78
CA PHE A 225 -3.75 16.15 5.71
C PHE A 225 -3.96 14.85 4.96
N THR A 226 -3.55 13.75 5.56
CA THR A 226 -3.73 12.40 5.01
C THR A 226 -4.42 11.52 6.05
N TYR A 227 -5.28 10.62 5.60
CA TYR A 227 -5.94 9.63 6.45
C TYR A 227 -6.08 8.33 5.67
N VAL A 228 -5.70 7.22 6.26
CA VAL A 228 -5.80 5.88 5.67
C VAL A 228 -6.32 4.94 6.74
N ASN A 229 -7.36 4.19 6.44
CA ASN A 229 -7.91 3.17 7.32
C ASN A 229 -8.15 1.89 6.54
N SER A 230 -7.68 0.78 7.08
CA SER A 230 -8.10 -0.56 6.66
C SER A 230 -8.77 -1.28 7.82
N GLN A 231 -10.00 -1.74 7.61
CA GLN A 231 -10.81 -2.31 8.67
C GLN A 231 -11.60 -3.53 8.22
N ILE A 232 -11.77 -4.49 9.12
CA ILE A 232 -12.67 -5.63 8.92
C ILE A 232 -14.13 -5.15 9.04
N ASN A 233 -14.93 -5.43 8.01
CA ASN A 233 -16.36 -5.19 7.97
C ASN A 233 -17.13 -6.52 7.89
N ARG A 234 -18.27 -6.59 8.60
CA ARG A 234 -19.19 -7.73 8.61
C ARG A 234 -20.52 -7.32 7.99
N THR A 235 -20.92 -7.99 6.91
CA THR A 235 -22.15 -7.61 6.20
C THR A 235 -23.41 -8.17 6.84
N ASP A 236 -23.32 -9.28 7.56
CA ASP A 236 -24.43 -9.90 8.29
C ASP A 236 -24.76 -9.20 9.62
N LEU A 237 -23.96 -8.21 10.02
CA LEU A 237 -24.26 -7.32 11.13
C LEU A 237 -24.88 -6.00 10.63
N PRO A 238 -25.69 -5.31 11.45
CA PRO A 238 -26.16 -3.97 11.12
C PRO A 238 -25.00 -3.01 10.91
N PHE A 239 -25.14 -2.12 9.94
CA PHE A 239 -24.16 -1.05 9.72
C PHE A 239 -24.06 -0.17 10.96
N THR A 240 -22.83 0.06 11.42
CA THR A 240 -22.52 1.01 12.50
C THR A 240 -21.41 1.93 12.02
N GLY A 241 -21.55 3.25 12.24
CA GLY A 241 -20.50 4.20 11.86
C GLY A 241 -19.14 3.88 12.51
N LYS A 242 -19.16 3.35 13.75
CA LYS A 242 -17.94 2.89 14.46
C LYS A 242 -17.22 1.73 13.78
N GLY A 243 -17.95 0.86 13.07
CA GLY A 243 -17.36 -0.24 12.33
C GLY A 243 -16.53 0.19 11.11
N LEU A 244 -16.70 1.43 10.63
CA LEU A 244 -15.87 2.01 9.58
C LEU A 244 -14.52 2.52 10.09
N THR A 245 -14.39 2.81 11.39
CA THR A 245 -13.15 3.32 11.96
C THR A 245 -12.41 2.26 12.77
N GLU A 246 -13.12 1.60 13.70
CA GLU A 246 -12.53 0.63 14.64
C GLU A 246 -12.52 -0.81 14.09
N GLY A 247 -13.19 -1.05 12.95
CA GLY A 247 -13.44 -2.37 12.42
C GLY A 247 -14.32 -3.25 13.31
N GLN A 248 -14.50 -4.49 12.88
CA GLN A 248 -15.28 -5.53 13.55
C GLN A 248 -14.49 -6.83 13.58
N LEU A 249 -14.82 -7.75 14.46
CA LEU A 249 -14.24 -9.10 14.38
C LEU A 249 -14.86 -9.84 13.20
N SER A 250 -14.05 -10.60 12.46
CA SER A 250 -14.54 -11.48 11.41
C SER A 250 -15.44 -12.58 11.99
N SER A 251 -16.18 -13.27 11.11
CA SER A 251 -17.00 -14.44 11.50
C SER A 251 -16.18 -15.46 12.29
N GLU A 252 -14.95 -15.72 11.83
CA GLU A 252 -14.09 -16.76 12.39
C GLU A 252 -13.32 -16.26 13.62
N GLN A 253 -12.88 -15.00 13.64
CA GLN A 253 -12.29 -14.39 14.84
C GLN A 253 -13.26 -14.41 16.03
N ASN A 254 -14.57 -14.29 15.78
CA ASN A 254 -15.61 -14.26 16.83
C ASN A 254 -16.40 -15.57 16.96
N ARG A 255 -15.90 -16.68 16.42
CA ARG A 255 -16.64 -17.96 16.34
C ARG A 255 -16.71 -18.74 17.66
N ASP A 256 -15.66 -18.70 18.46
CA ASP A 256 -15.56 -19.42 19.74
C ASP A 256 -15.18 -18.46 20.88
N LEU A 257 -15.35 -18.93 22.11
CA LEU A 257 -14.96 -18.23 23.32
C LEU A 257 -13.45 -18.29 23.55
N ILE A 258 -12.90 -17.24 24.17
CA ILE A 258 -11.52 -17.24 24.64
C ILE A 258 -11.49 -18.08 25.92
N ARG A 259 -10.74 -19.18 25.91
CA ARG A 259 -10.66 -20.11 27.06
C ARG A 259 -9.35 -19.95 27.82
N TRP A 260 -8.31 -19.58 27.12
CA TRP A 260 -7.01 -19.31 27.70
C TRP A 260 -6.29 -18.19 26.94
N ILE A 261 -5.42 -17.49 27.65
CA ILE A 261 -4.51 -16.48 27.10
C ILE A 261 -3.12 -16.78 27.62
N ALA A 262 -2.12 -16.74 26.76
CA ALA A 262 -0.72 -16.84 27.17
C ALA A 262 0.01 -15.54 26.85
N ILE A 263 0.79 -15.05 27.81
CA ILE A 263 1.65 -13.87 27.67
C ILE A 263 3.09 -14.34 27.70
N ARG A 264 3.86 -14.00 26.66
CA ARG A 264 5.29 -14.24 26.58
C ARG A 264 6.03 -12.96 26.93
N ILE A 265 6.95 -13.05 27.87
CA ILE A 265 7.89 -11.98 28.24
C ILE A 265 9.29 -12.50 27.91
N SER A 266 9.98 -11.85 26.98
CA SER A 266 11.35 -12.18 26.58
C SER A 266 12.27 -10.97 26.71
N ASP A 267 13.54 -11.22 26.44
CA ASP A 267 14.53 -10.19 26.11
C ASP A 267 14.19 -9.55 24.75
N ASP A 268 14.28 -8.22 24.62
CA ASP A 268 14.09 -7.52 23.33
C ASP A 268 15.39 -7.53 22.51
N SER A 269 16.54 -7.56 23.18
CA SER A 269 17.89 -7.61 22.58
C SER A 269 18.65 -8.91 22.92
N PRO A 270 18.10 -10.11 22.64
CA PRO A 270 18.67 -11.38 23.11
C PRO A 270 20.10 -11.68 22.60
N GLU A 271 20.55 -11.01 21.53
CA GLU A 271 21.86 -11.18 20.90
C GLU A 271 23.02 -10.71 21.77
N ASP A 272 22.79 -9.78 22.69
CA ASP A 272 23.85 -9.25 23.56
C ASP A 272 24.21 -10.22 24.70
N HIS A 273 23.33 -11.19 24.97
CA HIS A 273 23.40 -12.15 26.07
C HIS A 273 23.51 -11.51 27.46
N ILE A 274 23.04 -10.28 27.63
CA ILE A 274 23.14 -9.47 28.84
C ILE A 274 21.74 -8.98 29.25
N GLY A 275 21.27 -9.43 30.41
CA GLY A 275 20.08 -8.83 31.01
C GLY A 275 18.80 -9.52 30.54
N GLY A 276 17.87 -8.75 29.99
CA GLY A 276 16.51 -9.16 29.62
C GLY A 276 15.41 -8.89 30.65
N GLY A 277 14.17 -9.15 30.23
CA GLY A 277 12.95 -8.72 30.89
C GLY A 277 12.75 -9.32 32.28
N ARG A 278 12.37 -8.48 33.24
CA ARG A 278 12.13 -8.87 34.64
C ARG A 278 10.69 -8.64 35.07
N LEU A 279 10.02 -9.70 35.49
CA LEU A 279 8.65 -9.68 36.00
C LEU A 279 8.60 -9.70 37.53
N PHE A 280 8.01 -8.67 38.11
CA PHE A 280 7.81 -8.52 39.56
C PHE A 280 6.40 -8.89 40.03
N SER A 281 5.39 -8.59 39.21
CA SER A 281 3.99 -8.86 39.53
C SER A 281 3.15 -8.89 38.26
N GLU A 282 2.10 -9.70 38.33
CA GLU A 282 1.14 -9.96 37.27
C GLU A 282 -0.28 -9.91 37.82
N LYS A 283 -1.20 -9.23 37.12
CA LYS A 283 -2.62 -9.18 37.47
C LYS A 283 -3.46 -9.20 36.20
N ILE A 284 -4.68 -9.72 36.36
CA ILE A 284 -5.71 -9.76 35.32
C ILE A 284 -7.00 -9.13 35.87
N PHE A 285 -7.66 -8.36 35.01
CA PHE A 285 -8.92 -7.70 35.29
C PHE A 285 -9.93 -8.08 34.23
N PHE A 286 -11.16 -8.36 34.66
CA PHE A 286 -12.27 -8.64 33.74
C PHE A 286 -13.33 -7.57 33.85
N ARG A 287 -13.91 -7.19 32.73
CA ARG A 287 -15.22 -6.54 32.68
C ARG A 287 -16.24 -7.59 32.25
N ARG A 288 -17.18 -7.94 33.13
CA ARG A 288 -18.28 -8.86 32.82
C ARG A 288 -19.54 -8.09 32.45
N GLN A 289 -20.47 -8.73 31.75
CA GLN A 289 -21.72 -8.08 31.35
C GLN A 289 -22.49 -7.53 32.57
N GLY A 290 -22.77 -6.23 32.56
CA GLY A 290 -23.55 -5.58 33.62
C GLY A 290 -22.80 -5.36 34.94
N GLN A 291 -21.49 -5.63 34.97
CA GLN A 291 -20.64 -5.45 36.14
C GLN A 291 -19.49 -4.47 35.83
N PRO A 292 -19.03 -3.67 36.81
CA PRO A 292 -17.82 -2.89 36.64
C PRO A 292 -16.62 -3.81 36.46
N GLN A 293 -15.55 -3.27 35.87
CA GLN A 293 -14.29 -4.00 35.78
C GLN A 293 -13.77 -4.30 37.19
N ALA A 294 -13.41 -5.54 37.43
CA ALA A 294 -12.92 -5.99 38.73
C ALA A 294 -11.66 -6.83 38.56
N ARG A 295 -10.78 -6.72 39.55
CA ARG A 295 -9.67 -7.66 39.69
C ARG A 295 -10.24 -9.01 40.11
N GLU A 296 -9.82 -10.07 39.42
CA GLU A 296 -10.11 -11.44 39.84
C GLU A 296 -8.81 -12.15 40.25
N ASP A 297 -8.90 -13.10 41.18
CA ASP A 297 -7.75 -13.90 41.63
C ASP A 297 -7.55 -15.11 40.71
N VAL A 298 -7.24 -14.84 39.44
CA VAL A 298 -6.88 -15.87 38.47
C VAL A 298 -5.36 -15.90 38.37
N ARG A 299 -4.77 -17.03 38.77
CA ARG A 299 -3.31 -17.24 38.75
C ARG A 299 -2.89 -17.90 37.44
N PRO A 300 -1.86 -17.37 36.75
CA PRO A 300 -1.34 -18.03 35.57
C PRO A 300 -0.54 -19.29 35.96
N LEU A 301 -0.52 -20.26 35.05
CA LEU A 301 0.57 -21.22 35.00
C LEU A 301 1.81 -20.50 34.46
N ILE A 302 2.91 -20.54 35.21
CA ILE A 302 4.17 -19.90 34.84
C ILE A 302 5.14 -20.97 34.36
N GLU A 303 5.63 -20.82 33.14
CA GLU A 303 6.67 -21.66 32.54
C GLU A 303 7.87 -20.81 32.11
N GLY A 304 9.06 -21.38 32.14
CA GLY A 304 10.31 -20.68 31.81
C GLY A 304 10.71 -19.60 32.82
N GLY A 305 11.78 -18.89 32.47
CA GLY A 305 12.39 -17.85 33.30
C GLY A 305 13.10 -18.39 34.54
N PHE A 306 13.97 -17.56 35.12
CA PHE A 306 14.72 -17.89 36.33
C PHE A 306 14.56 -16.83 37.41
N ARG A 307 14.64 -17.24 38.69
CA ARG A 307 14.50 -16.31 39.82
C ARG A 307 15.77 -15.49 40.01
N ARG A 308 15.68 -14.16 39.93
CA ARG A 308 16.78 -13.23 40.18
C ARG A 308 16.31 -11.99 40.94
N GLY A 309 16.87 -11.76 42.13
CA GLY A 309 16.61 -10.55 42.91
C GLY A 309 15.13 -10.34 43.28
N GLY A 310 14.40 -11.42 43.57
CA GLY A 310 12.97 -11.36 43.95
C GLY A 310 11.97 -11.28 42.78
N ALA A 311 12.46 -11.24 41.54
CA ALA A 311 11.66 -11.24 40.31
C ALA A 311 11.94 -12.52 39.49
N LEU A 312 11.05 -12.82 38.55
CA LEU A 312 11.35 -13.74 37.44
C LEU A 312 12.08 -12.95 36.36
N ALA A 313 13.12 -13.52 35.75
CA ALA A 313 13.88 -12.91 34.68
C ALA A 313 13.91 -13.83 33.45
N ALA A 314 13.84 -13.23 32.27
CA ALA A 314 14.00 -13.84 30.95
C ALA A 314 15.13 -13.10 30.24
N GLY A 315 16.26 -13.76 30.01
CA GLY A 315 17.44 -13.14 29.40
C GLY A 315 18.05 -14.01 28.32
N GLY A 316 18.59 -13.39 27.27
CA GLY A 316 18.98 -14.09 26.05
C GLY A 316 17.79 -14.83 25.44
N GLY A 317 17.98 -16.10 25.05
CA GLY A 317 16.90 -16.93 24.47
C GLY A 317 15.84 -17.46 25.46
N GLU A 318 15.94 -17.15 26.75
CA GLU A 318 14.97 -17.57 27.76
C GLU A 318 13.73 -16.66 27.75
N HIS A 319 12.56 -17.21 28.04
CA HIS A 319 11.30 -16.45 28.12
C HIS A 319 10.46 -16.89 29.31
N ILE A 320 9.64 -15.98 29.83
CA ILE A 320 8.59 -16.28 30.83
C ILE A 320 7.27 -16.40 30.09
N LEU A 321 6.60 -17.54 30.22
CA LEU A 321 5.26 -17.76 29.69
C LEU A 321 4.23 -17.77 30.83
N LEU A 322 3.27 -16.84 30.78
CA LEU A 322 2.16 -16.74 31.71
C LEU A 322 0.88 -17.21 31.05
N THR A 323 0.40 -18.42 31.36
CA THR A 323 -0.81 -19.00 30.77
C THR A 323 -1.99 -18.90 31.73
N TYR A 324 -2.97 -18.07 31.40
CA TYR A 324 -4.20 -17.86 32.15
C TYR A 324 -5.34 -18.71 31.58
N THR A 325 -5.94 -19.56 32.40
CA THR A 325 -7.21 -20.23 32.08
C THR A 325 -8.36 -19.34 32.55
N LEU A 326 -9.25 -18.95 31.64
CA LEU A 326 -10.29 -17.95 31.93
C LEU A 326 -11.54 -18.60 32.55
N PRO A 327 -12.00 -18.13 33.73
CA PRO A 327 -13.23 -18.61 34.35
C PRO A 327 -14.47 -17.94 33.73
N GLU A 328 -15.51 -18.74 33.46
CA GLU A 328 -16.80 -18.29 32.90
C GLU A 328 -16.62 -17.40 31.65
N PRO A 329 -15.87 -17.87 30.62
CA PRO A 329 -15.50 -17.05 29.48
C PRO A 329 -16.70 -16.49 28.71
N GLU A 330 -17.86 -17.13 28.80
CA GLU A 330 -19.13 -16.72 28.22
C GLU A 330 -19.64 -15.35 28.70
N THR A 331 -19.18 -14.86 29.86
CA THR A 331 -19.64 -13.58 30.45
C THR A 331 -18.65 -12.43 30.29
N ILE A 332 -17.44 -12.71 29.79
CA ILE A 332 -16.33 -11.75 29.69
C ILE A 332 -16.52 -10.82 28.48
N ARG A 333 -16.43 -9.51 28.72
CA ARG A 333 -16.51 -8.45 27.70
C ARG A 333 -15.14 -7.87 27.33
N GLU A 334 -14.22 -7.88 28.27
CA GLU A 334 -12.92 -7.21 28.19
C GLU A 334 -11.97 -7.87 29.19
N ILE A 335 -10.71 -7.97 28.79
CA ILE A 335 -9.64 -8.58 29.57
C ILE A 335 -8.46 -7.62 29.54
N GLU A 336 -8.12 -7.06 30.70
CA GLU A 336 -6.97 -6.17 30.87
C GLU A 336 -5.91 -6.89 31.71
N PHE A 337 -4.66 -6.79 31.29
CA PHE A 337 -3.51 -7.29 32.03
C PHE A 337 -2.71 -6.12 32.61
N GLU A 338 -2.19 -6.31 33.82
CA GLU A 338 -1.23 -5.40 34.45
C GLU A 338 0.03 -6.20 34.82
N LEU A 339 1.16 -5.82 34.24
CA LEU A 339 2.46 -6.41 34.49
C LEU A 339 3.37 -5.34 35.09
N VAL A 340 4.11 -5.70 36.14
CA VAL A 340 5.19 -4.85 36.68
C VAL A 340 6.49 -5.40 36.13
N LEU A 341 7.07 -4.67 35.18
CA LEU A 341 8.24 -5.06 34.41
C LEU A 341 9.41 -4.10 34.63
N SER A 342 10.64 -4.59 34.47
CA SER A 342 11.84 -3.76 34.30
C SER A 342 12.80 -4.44 33.33
N ASN A 343 13.89 -3.74 33.03
CA ASN A 343 14.93 -4.11 32.08
C ASN A 343 14.44 -4.09 30.63
N ASP A 344 15.24 -4.69 29.74
CA ASP A 344 14.94 -4.86 28.33
C ASP A 344 13.92 -5.98 28.11
N TYR A 345 12.65 -5.64 27.90
CA TYR A 345 11.55 -6.61 27.81
C TYR A 345 10.80 -6.47 26.49
N LEU A 346 10.40 -7.60 25.92
CA LEU A 346 9.38 -7.70 24.89
C LEU A 346 8.18 -8.48 25.45
N VAL A 347 6.98 -7.91 25.33
CA VAL A 347 5.73 -8.53 25.79
C VAL A 347 4.85 -8.84 24.58
N GLU A 348 4.49 -10.10 24.45
CA GLU A 348 3.60 -10.58 23.40
C GLU A 348 2.47 -11.43 23.98
N VAL A 349 1.35 -11.52 23.27
CA VAL A 349 0.16 -12.24 23.72
C VAL A 349 -0.41 -13.17 22.65
N THR A 350 -0.88 -14.35 23.07
CA THR A 350 -1.61 -15.30 22.23
C THR A 350 -2.82 -15.88 22.98
N SER A 351 -3.67 -16.62 22.26
CA SER A 351 -4.84 -17.30 22.82
C SER A 351 -5.24 -18.50 21.97
N ASN A 352 -6.25 -19.26 22.41
CA ASN A 352 -6.84 -20.35 21.64
C ASN A 352 -7.41 -19.97 20.26
N LEU A 353 -7.52 -18.67 19.96
CA LEU A 353 -8.01 -18.14 18.67
C LEU A 353 -6.87 -17.67 17.75
N GLN A 354 -5.63 -17.71 18.22
CA GLN A 354 -4.43 -17.22 17.52
C GLN A 354 -3.28 -18.23 17.50
N GLU A 355 -3.30 -19.21 18.42
CA GLU A 355 -2.21 -20.17 18.61
C GLU A 355 -1.77 -20.82 17.30
N PRO A 356 -0.45 -20.93 17.02
CA PRO A 356 0.68 -20.61 17.91
C PRO A 356 1.22 -19.17 17.83
N PHE A 357 0.52 -18.25 17.15
CA PHE A 357 1.06 -16.92 16.85
C PHE A 357 0.93 -15.94 18.03
N PHE A 358 2.00 -15.20 18.32
CA PHE A 358 2.05 -14.17 19.37
C PHE A 358 2.03 -12.77 18.76
N LEU A 359 1.19 -11.88 19.30
CA LEU A 359 1.14 -10.48 18.90
C LEU A 359 1.89 -9.59 19.90
N PRO A 360 2.77 -8.68 19.45
CA PRO A 360 3.42 -7.73 20.34
C PRO A 360 2.43 -6.71 20.90
N VAL A 361 2.55 -6.44 22.20
CA VAL A 361 1.69 -5.51 22.94
C VAL A 361 2.47 -4.42 23.68
N ALA A 362 3.71 -4.67 24.06
CA ALA A 362 4.60 -3.69 24.67
C ALA A 362 6.06 -4.12 24.53
N GLN A 363 6.96 -3.15 24.46
CA GLN A 363 8.41 -3.37 24.52
C GLN A 363 9.07 -2.30 25.40
N ALA A 364 10.31 -2.53 25.82
CA ALA A 364 11.09 -1.58 26.58
C ALA A 364 11.64 -0.46 25.68
N ARG A 365 12.03 0.67 26.30
CA ARG A 365 12.85 1.69 25.63
C ARG A 365 14.28 1.57 26.12
N GLY A 366 15.20 1.33 25.20
CA GLY A 366 16.60 1.06 25.43
C GLY A 366 16.87 -0.29 26.10
N ASN A 367 18.10 -0.77 25.92
CA ASN A 367 18.56 -2.02 26.53
C ASN A 367 18.99 -1.81 27.99
N VAL A 368 17.99 -1.69 28.87
CA VAL A 368 18.19 -1.42 30.30
C VAL A 368 18.47 -2.72 31.05
N THR A 369 19.54 -2.76 31.85
CA THR A 369 19.95 -3.99 32.56
C THR A 369 19.90 -3.88 34.09
N ASP A 370 19.80 -2.66 34.63
CA ASP A 370 19.96 -2.35 36.06
C ASP A 370 18.63 -2.24 36.84
N GLY A 371 17.49 -2.31 36.16
CA GLY A 371 16.16 -2.16 36.73
C GLY A 371 15.70 -0.73 36.96
N SER A 372 16.43 0.26 36.43
CA SER A 372 16.09 1.69 36.57
C SER A 372 14.78 2.09 35.89
N ASN A 373 14.33 1.32 34.90
CA ASN A 373 13.11 1.55 34.12
C ASN A 373 11.88 0.79 34.66
N GLN A 374 11.86 0.37 35.94
CA GLN A 374 10.73 -0.37 36.49
C GLN A 374 9.40 0.39 36.30
N THR A 375 8.45 -0.23 35.61
CA THR A 375 7.19 0.38 35.23
C THR A 375 6.02 -0.60 35.29
N VAL A 376 4.81 -0.05 35.29
CA VAL A 376 3.56 -0.81 35.21
C VAL A 376 3.07 -0.76 33.77
N ILE A 377 3.04 -1.90 33.11
CA ILE A 377 2.50 -2.08 31.76
C ILE A 377 1.06 -2.58 31.87
N ARG A 378 0.13 -1.84 31.25
CA ARG A 378 -1.27 -2.23 31.14
C ARG A 378 -1.67 -2.34 29.68
N PHE A 379 -2.33 -3.43 29.33
CA PHE A 379 -2.86 -3.62 27.98
C PHE A 379 -4.13 -4.47 27.99
N ASP A 380 -5.01 -4.17 27.05
CA ASP A 380 -6.21 -4.95 26.79
C ASP A 380 -5.94 -6.03 25.76
N TYR A 381 -6.38 -7.25 26.04
CA TYR A 381 -6.35 -8.33 25.07
C TYR A 381 -7.46 -8.17 24.02
N GLY A 382 -7.09 -8.32 22.75
CA GLY A 382 -8.03 -8.38 21.63
C GLY A 382 -7.36 -8.82 20.34
N LEU A 383 -8.17 -9.22 19.37
CA LEU A 383 -7.72 -9.56 18.02
C LEU A 383 -7.72 -8.30 17.13
N PRO A 384 -6.78 -8.16 16.17
CA PRO A 384 -6.73 -7.03 15.25
C PRO A 384 -8.03 -6.88 14.44
N THR A 385 -8.60 -5.67 14.42
CA THR A 385 -9.84 -5.36 13.68
C THR A 385 -9.73 -4.21 12.68
N ALA A 386 -8.85 -3.24 12.95
CA ALA A 386 -8.56 -2.14 12.04
C ALA A 386 -7.18 -1.54 12.27
N HIS A 387 -6.69 -0.83 11.26
CA HIS A 387 -5.49 -0.02 11.35
C HIS A 387 -5.73 1.31 10.63
N GLU A 388 -5.58 2.40 11.37
CA GLU A 388 -5.69 3.78 10.91
C GLU A 388 -4.33 4.47 10.96
N VAL A 389 -4.00 5.26 9.95
CA VAL A 389 -2.85 6.16 9.94
C VAL A 389 -3.33 7.55 9.51
N ALA A 390 -3.05 8.56 10.32
CA ALA A 390 -3.41 9.95 10.05
C ALA A 390 -2.15 10.82 10.06
N GLY A 391 -2.02 11.68 9.04
CA GLY A 391 -0.79 12.43 8.77
C GLY A 391 -1.03 13.91 8.52
N LEU A 392 -0.05 14.73 8.90
CA LEU A 392 0.04 16.14 8.56
C LEU A 392 1.33 16.41 7.81
N THR A 393 1.24 17.16 6.72
CA THR A 393 2.40 17.57 5.91
C THR A 393 2.49 19.08 5.81
N LEU A 394 3.71 19.60 5.83
CA LEU A 394 4.02 21.00 5.57
C LEU A 394 5.17 21.10 4.58
N GLU A 395 4.92 21.76 3.47
CA GLU A 395 5.92 22.12 2.48
C GLU A 395 6.02 23.66 2.45
N VAL A 396 7.22 24.20 2.58
CA VAL A 396 7.50 25.63 2.43
C VAL A 396 8.52 25.80 1.32
N THR A 397 8.17 26.57 0.30
CA THR A 397 9.00 26.82 -0.88
C THR A 397 9.49 28.25 -0.89
N ASP A 398 10.82 28.38 -0.99
CA ASP A 398 11.53 29.59 -1.41
C ASP A 398 11.29 30.84 -0.53
N VAL A 399 11.23 30.65 0.79
CA VAL A 399 11.19 31.77 1.75
C VAL A 399 12.61 32.10 2.17
N LEU A 400 13.18 33.21 1.68
CA LEU A 400 14.56 33.64 1.98
C LEU A 400 15.63 32.56 1.66
N GLY A 401 15.43 31.80 0.59
CA GLY A 401 16.32 30.69 0.20
C GLY A 401 16.13 29.40 0.99
N PHE A 402 15.19 29.36 1.94
CA PHE A 402 14.82 28.14 2.67
C PHE A 402 13.74 27.35 1.94
N ARG A 403 13.86 26.03 1.99
CA ARG A 403 12.85 25.06 1.62
C ARG A 403 12.69 24.07 2.77
N LEU A 404 11.46 23.89 3.24
CA LEU A 404 11.12 22.96 4.31
C LEU A 404 10.17 21.90 3.76
N LEU A 405 10.41 20.65 4.10
CA LEU A 405 9.45 19.57 3.98
C LEU A 405 9.34 18.89 5.34
N GLY A 406 8.15 18.72 5.86
CA GLY A 406 7.93 17.99 7.10
C GLY A 406 6.65 17.17 7.05
N GLU A 407 6.66 16.08 7.79
CA GLU A 407 5.56 15.13 7.89
C GLU A 407 5.51 14.57 9.31
N TYR A 408 4.30 14.44 9.86
CA TYR A 408 4.03 13.85 11.17
C TYR A 408 2.79 12.97 11.08
N ASP A 409 2.93 11.72 11.47
CA ASP A 409 1.94 10.66 11.34
C ASP A 409 1.68 9.96 12.66
N VAL A 410 0.44 9.54 12.82
CA VAL A 410 -0.05 8.80 13.96
C VAL A 410 -0.70 7.52 13.45
N SER A 411 -0.10 6.38 13.78
CA SER A 411 -0.62 5.03 13.54
C SER A 411 -1.45 4.57 14.73
N ARG A 412 -2.65 4.02 14.48
CA ARG A 412 -3.59 3.52 15.48
C ARG A 412 -4.08 2.14 15.11
N ARG A 413 -3.78 1.18 15.99
CA ARG A 413 -4.11 -0.24 15.80
C ARG A 413 -5.26 -0.60 16.72
N HIS A 414 -6.38 -1.00 16.12
CA HIS A 414 -7.60 -1.34 16.83
C HIS A 414 -7.67 -2.84 17.06
N ARG A 415 -8.03 -3.22 18.28
CA ARG A 415 -8.24 -4.61 18.69
C ARG A 415 -9.56 -4.74 19.43
N LYS A 416 -10.20 -5.90 19.29
CA LYS A 416 -11.46 -6.22 20.01
C LYS A 416 -11.38 -7.58 20.67
N THR A 417 -11.86 -7.69 21.90
CA THR A 417 -11.94 -8.96 22.61
C THR A 417 -13.05 -9.84 21.99
N PRO A 418 -12.75 -11.04 21.45
CA PRO A 418 -13.77 -11.94 20.91
C PRO A 418 -14.69 -12.51 21.97
N SER A 419 -15.99 -12.51 21.66
CA SER A 419 -17.04 -13.14 22.46
C SER A 419 -18.30 -13.37 21.60
N PRO A 420 -18.60 -14.59 21.13
CA PRO A 420 -19.78 -14.88 20.31
C PRO A 420 -21.11 -14.51 20.97
N ASN A 421 -21.14 -14.39 22.31
CA ASN A 421 -22.36 -14.06 23.06
C ASN A 421 -22.78 -12.59 22.94
N PHE A 422 -21.90 -11.74 22.38
CA PHE A 422 -22.10 -10.30 22.33
C PHE A 422 -21.99 -9.78 20.89
N LEU A 423 -22.90 -8.86 20.53
CA LEU A 423 -22.85 -8.17 19.23
C LEU A 423 -21.91 -6.97 19.24
N ALA A 424 -21.69 -6.37 20.42
CA ALA A 424 -20.84 -5.21 20.61
C ALA A 424 -19.67 -5.56 21.52
N HIS A 425 -18.47 -5.24 21.05
CA HIS A 425 -17.20 -5.57 21.69
C HIS A 425 -16.48 -4.31 22.14
N VAL A 426 -15.73 -4.43 23.23
CA VAL A 426 -14.87 -3.34 23.68
C VAL A 426 -13.70 -3.20 22.72
N ASN A 427 -13.43 -1.96 22.33
CA ASN A 427 -12.33 -1.60 21.44
C ASN A 427 -11.14 -1.12 22.27
N SER A 428 -9.97 -1.70 22.05
CA SER A 428 -8.69 -1.20 22.54
C SER A 428 -7.87 -0.64 21.38
N VAL A 429 -7.07 0.39 21.67
CA VAL A 429 -6.27 1.09 20.66
C VAL A 429 -4.84 1.23 21.17
N THR A 430 -3.88 0.84 20.34
CA THR A 430 -2.47 1.16 20.53
C THR A 430 -2.07 2.22 19.51
N GLN A 431 -1.42 3.28 19.96
CA GLN A 431 -0.95 4.38 19.12
C GLN A 431 0.58 4.38 19.04
N SER A 432 1.12 4.74 17.88
CA SER A 432 2.53 5.01 17.64
C SER A 432 2.70 6.18 16.66
N ASP A 433 3.76 6.95 16.83
CA ASP A 433 4.00 8.17 16.06
C ASP A 433 5.25 8.04 15.16
N ALA A 434 5.25 8.72 14.01
CA ALA A 434 6.40 8.82 13.12
C ALA A 434 6.48 10.22 12.52
N TRP A 435 7.67 10.81 12.43
CA TRP A 435 7.83 12.11 11.81
C TRP A 435 9.23 12.38 11.27
N TYR A 436 9.30 13.28 10.30
CA TYR A 436 10.55 13.84 9.82
C TYR A 436 10.42 15.30 9.39
N GLY A 437 11.57 15.98 9.29
CA GLY A 437 11.69 17.34 8.81
C GLY A 437 13.00 17.52 8.06
N ASN A 438 12.90 18.00 6.83
CA ASN A 438 14.00 18.33 5.94
C ASN A 438 14.01 19.83 5.67
N LEU A 439 15.13 20.48 5.93
CA LEU A 439 15.38 21.89 5.71
C LEU A 439 16.56 22.05 4.77
N ASN A 440 16.33 22.67 3.63
CA ASN A 440 17.35 23.06 2.67
C ASN A 440 17.47 24.57 2.63
N TRP A 441 18.70 25.07 2.59
CA TRP A 441 18.99 26.49 2.43
C TRP A 441 20.03 26.68 1.35
N LEU A 442 19.72 27.56 0.37
CA LEU A 442 20.61 27.86 -0.73
C LEU A 442 20.75 29.38 -0.89
N GLN A 443 21.96 29.89 -0.69
CA GLN A 443 22.31 31.28 -0.95
C GLN A 443 23.74 31.35 -1.48
N TYR A 444 23.88 31.36 -2.80
CA TYR A 444 25.19 31.32 -3.47
C TYR A 444 26.20 32.32 -2.85
N PRO A 445 27.43 31.88 -2.55
CA PRO A 445 28.00 30.55 -2.81
C PRO A 445 27.72 29.49 -1.73
N TYR A 446 26.97 29.81 -0.69
CA TYR A 446 26.72 28.95 0.46
C TYR A 446 25.46 28.09 0.32
N PHE A 447 25.49 26.94 0.96
CA PHE A 447 24.33 26.06 1.09
C PHE A 447 24.38 25.31 2.42
N ALA A 448 23.21 24.89 2.89
CA ALA A 448 23.07 24.05 4.07
C ALA A 448 21.88 23.11 3.92
N GLN A 449 21.97 21.93 4.53
CA GLN A 449 20.86 20.99 4.66
C GLN A 449 20.83 20.48 6.10
N GLY A 450 19.62 20.29 6.61
CA GLY A 450 19.36 19.66 7.90
C GLY A 450 18.18 18.72 7.78
N GLU A 451 18.31 17.55 8.37
CA GLU A 451 17.34 16.47 8.36
C GLU A 451 17.18 16.03 9.82
N VAL A 452 15.95 15.87 10.28
CA VAL A 452 15.60 15.38 11.62
C VAL A 452 14.46 14.40 11.49
N PHE A 453 14.52 13.30 12.23
CA PHE A 453 13.53 12.24 12.11
C PHE A 453 13.39 11.43 13.40
N SER A 454 12.24 10.79 13.54
CA SER A 454 11.94 9.89 14.64
C SER A 454 10.77 8.99 14.24
N ILE A 455 11.02 7.70 14.11
CA ILE A 455 10.04 6.68 13.80
C ILE A 455 9.98 5.73 15.01
N GLU A 456 8.86 5.71 15.73
CA GLU A 456 8.74 4.82 16.90
C GLU A 456 8.77 3.34 16.49
N PRO A 457 9.31 2.43 17.31
CA PRO A 457 9.43 1.02 16.96
C PRO A 457 8.09 0.31 16.78
N GLU A 458 7.01 0.81 17.40
CA GLU A 458 5.66 0.33 17.18
C GLU A 458 4.97 0.94 15.95
N TYR A 459 5.62 1.87 15.23
CA TYR A 459 5.08 2.46 14.01
C TYR A 459 5.01 1.41 12.91
N GLN A 460 3.84 1.30 12.28
CA GLN A 460 3.64 0.39 11.16
C GLN A 460 2.52 0.92 10.28
N THR A 461 2.51 0.47 9.02
CA THR A 461 1.42 0.72 8.09
C THR A 461 0.94 -0.58 7.47
N LYS A 462 0.45 -1.52 8.29
CA LYS A 462 0.03 -2.87 7.85
C LYS A 462 -1.20 -3.41 8.58
N MET A 463 -2.09 -4.08 7.87
CA MET A 463 -3.35 -4.63 8.39
C MET A 463 -3.47 -6.12 8.04
N PHE A 464 -3.96 -6.91 9.00
CA PHE A 464 -4.31 -8.30 8.72
C PHE A 464 -5.58 -8.38 7.87
N ILE A 465 -5.56 -9.17 6.80
CA ILE A 465 -6.70 -9.37 5.90
C ILE A 465 -7.31 -10.76 6.06
N THR A 466 -8.62 -10.84 5.88
CA THR A 466 -9.35 -12.12 5.90
C THR A 466 -9.28 -12.82 4.56
N ASN A 467 -9.37 -14.14 4.55
CA ASN A 467 -9.73 -14.88 3.34
C ASN A 467 -11.24 -14.82 3.04
N GLU A 468 -11.68 -15.53 2.00
CA GLU A 468 -13.07 -15.51 1.51
C GLU A 468 -14.10 -16.02 2.53
N ILE A 469 -13.67 -16.82 3.51
CA ILE A 469 -14.53 -17.36 4.57
C ILE A 469 -14.38 -16.60 5.89
N GLY A 470 -13.49 -15.59 5.97
CA GLY A 470 -13.28 -14.78 7.16
C GLY A 470 -12.17 -15.25 8.10
N VAL A 471 -11.38 -16.27 7.73
CA VAL A 471 -10.22 -16.73 8.52
C VAL A 471 -9.06 -15.76 8.34
N ILE A 472 -8.26 -15.58 9.40
CA ILE A 472 -6.97 -14.89 9.38
C ILE A 472 -5.93 -15.87 9.93
N ASN A 473 -4.93 -16.21 9.12
CA ASN A 473 -3.74 -16.89 9.62
C ASN A 473 -2.62 -15.87 9.83
N TYR A 474 -2.39 -15.50 11.08
CA TYR A 474 -1.39 -14.48 11.45
C TYR A 474 0.05 -14.91 11.13
N ASP A 475 0.31 -16.22 11.02
CA ASP A 475 1.61 -16.80 10.68
C ASP A 475 1.88 -16.84 9.15
N SER A 476 0.96 -16.29 8.34
CA SER A 476 1.10 -16.29 6.88
C SER A 476 0.99 -14.88 6.30
N PRO A 477 2.06 -14.06 6.41
CA PRO A 477 2.08 -12.69 5.90
C PRO A 477 1.78 -12.61 4.39
N SER A 478 2.30 -13.56 3.61
CA SER A 478 2.08 -13.62 2.16
C SER A 478 0.60 -13.78 1.77
N LEU A 479 -0.27 -14.26 2.66
CA LEU A 479 -1.69 -14.48 2.39
C LEU A 479 -2.63 -13.56 3.16
N HIS A 480 -2.23 -13.12 4.35
CA HIS A 480 -3.10 -12.44 5.31
C HIS A 480 -2.57 -11.11 5.82
N LEU A 481 -1.52 -10.55 5.21
CA LEU A 481 -1.04 -9.21 5.49
C LEU A 481 -1.24 -8.29 4.28
N PHE A 482 -1.61 -7.05 4.56
CA PHE A 482 -1.71 -5.98 3.58
C PHE A 482 -1.06 -4.72 4.14
N GLU A 483 -0.04 -4.23 3.46
CA GLU A 483 0.70 -3.02 3.81
C GLU A 483 0.07 -1.80 3.14
N PHE A 484 0.23 -0.62 3.71
CA PHE A 484 -0.18 0.63 3.06
C PHE A 484 0.98 1.23 2.27
N VAL A 485 2.21 1.02 2.76
CA VAL A 485 3.49 1.35 2.11
C VAL A 485 4.15 0.02 1.78
N ASP A 486 4.41 -0.22 0.49
CA ASP A 486 5.14 -1.41 0.02
C ASP A 486 6.66 -1.17 0.01
N ASP A 487 7.40 -2.26 0.14
CA ASP A 487 8.84 -2.48 -0.14
C ASP A 487 9.04 -2.52 -1.67
N ASN A 488 9.78 -1.56 -2.23
CA ASN A 488 9.95 -1.38 -3.67
C ASN A 488 11.21 -0.53 -4.01
N GLU A 489 12.36 -0.94 -3.50
CA GLU A 489 13.63 -0.23 -3.48
C GLU A 489 14.17 0.09 -4.89
N ASP A 490 13.89 -0.77 -5.88
CA ASP A 490 14.30 -0.56 -7.27
C ASP A 490 13.34 0.34 -8.08
N GLY A 491 12.23 0.75 -7.47
CA GLY A 491 11.30 1.71 -8.05
C GLY A 491 10.45 1.18 -9.20
N ASP A 492 10.35 -0.14 -9.37
CA ASP A 492 9.59 -0.73 -10.47
C ASP A 492 8.07 -0.83 -10.20
N ARG A 493 7.34 -1.66 -10.97
CA ARG A 493 5.87 -1.78 -10.87
C ARG A 493 5.41 -2.87 -9.89
N THR A 494 6.33 -3.67 -9.36
CA THR A 494 6.09 -4.87 -8.57
C THR A 494 6.78 -4.73 -7.22
N PRO A 495 6.03 -4.79 -6.11
CA PRO A 495 6.66 -4.73 -4.81
C PRO A 495 7.57 -5.94 -4.59
N ASP A 496 8.64 -5.73 -3.84
CA ASP A 496 9.67 -6.74 -3.51
C ASP A 496 9.10 -7.83 -2.60
N TRP A 497 8.05 -7.49 -1.85
CA TRP A 497 7.21 -8.43 -1.15
C TRP A 497 6.21 -9.17 -2.03
N VAL A 498 6.22 -10.49 -1.88
CA VAL A 498 5.13 -11.34 -2.40
C VAL A 498 3.95 -11.34 -1.42
N ARG A 499 2.86 -10.69 -1.83
CA ARG A 499 1.56 -10.68 -1.12
C ARG A 499 0.44 -11.29 -1.96
N ARG A 500 -0.67 -11.63 -1.29
CA ARG A 500 -1.88 -12.08 -1.96
C ARG A 500 -2.35 -11.00 -2.93
N PHE A 501 -2.61 -11.38 -4.18
CA PHE A 501 -3.02 -10.48 -5.26
C PHE A 501 -1.93 -9.50 -5.77
N SER A 502 -0.69 -9.60 -5.28
CA SER A 502 0.46 -8.97 -5.93
C SER A 502 0.94 -9.83 -7.11
N GLU A 503 1.53 -9.18 -8.12
CA GLU A 503 2.27 -9.89 -9.16
C GLU A 503 3.69 -10.13 -8.65
N ARG A 504 4.22 -11.33 -8.91
CA ARG A 504 5.62 -11.62 -8.59
C ARG A 504 6.51 -10.85 -9.56
N ASP A 505 7.51 -10.17 -9.03
CA ASP A 505 8.59 -9.62 -9.83
C ASP A 505 9.35 -10.77 -10.55
N SER A 506 9.28 -10.73 -11.88
CA SER A 506 9.96 -11.69 -12.76
C SER A 506 11.28 -11.17 -13.31
N ASP A 507 11.46 -9.85 -13.26
CA ASP A 507 12.58 -9.14 -13.86
C ASP A 507 13.75 -9.11 -12.86
N GLY A 508 13.45 -9.10 -11.56
CA GLY A 508 14.39 -9.25 -10.45
C GLY A 508 14.57 -7.92 -9.71
N ILE A 509 14.95 -8.02 -8.44
CA ILE A 509 15.08 -6.88 -7.53
C ILE A 509 16.51 -6.36 -7.58
N PHE A 510 16.75 -5.22 -8.23
CA PHE A 510 18.10 -4.69 -8.42
C PHE A 510 18.22 -3.16 -8.17
N PRO A 511 18.10 -2.72 -6.91
CA PRO A 511 18.12 -1.29 -6.57
C PRO A 511 19.36 -0.57 -7.07
N GLY A 512 19.16 0.55 -7.76
CA GLY A 512 20.23 1.39 -8.31
C GLY A 512 21.02 0.79 -9.47
N TRP A 513 20.76 -0.45 -9.88
CA TRP A 513 21.49 -1.16 -10.94
C TRP A 513 20.84 -1.07 -12.32
N ASP A 514 19.81 -0.26 -12.51
CA ASP A 514 19.20 0.06 -13.81
C ASP A 514 19.17 1.59 -14.01
N GLU A 515 20.35 2.21 -14.17
CA GLU A 515 20.45 3.67 -14.29
C GLU A 515 19.81 4.21 -15.58
N ASN A 516 19.69 3.36 -16.61
CA ASN A 516 19.09 3.71 -17.89
C ASN A 516 17.61 3.33 -18.02
N ASN A 517 17.00 2.76 -16.99
CA ASN A 517 15.60 2.34 -16.91
C ASN A 517 15.16 1.44 -18.09
N ASP A 518 15.97 0.43 -18.42
CA ASP A 518 15.66 -0.54 -19.48
C ASP A 518 15.19 -1.91 -18.96
N PHE A 519 14.94 -2.01 -17.65
CA PHE A 519 14.53 -3.20 -16.93
C PHE A 519 15.56 -4.34 -17.04
N ARG A 520 16.84 -3.98 -17.18
CA ARG A 520 17.95 -4.91 -17.12
C ARG A 520 19.04 -4.35 -16.23
N PRO A 521 19.70 -5.20 -15.44
CA PRO A 521 20.83 -4.75 -14.65
C PRO A 521 22.00 -4.31 -15.55
N ASP A 522 22.52 -3.13 -15.26
CA ASP A 522 23.64 -2.48 -15.94
C ASP A 522 24.93 -3.31 -15.95
N ILE A 523 25.09 -4.20 -14.97
CA ILE A 523 26.25 -5.08 -14.86
C ILE A 523 26.13 -6.37 -15.69
N ASN A 524 25.00 -6.62 -16.36
CA ASN A 524 24.79 -7.79 -17.23
C ASN A 524 23.77 -7.48 -18.34
N ARG A 525 24.08 -6.47 -19.16
CA ARG A 525 23.16 -5.95 -20.19
C ARG A 525 22.81 -6.96 -21.26
N ASN A 526 23.73 -7.89 -21.53
CA ASN A 526 23.53 -8.93 -22.54
C ASN A 526 22.87 -10.21 -21.99
N THR A 527 22.64 -10.27 -20.67
CA THR A 527 21.92 -11.35 -19.98
C THR A 527 22.50 -12.74 -20.27
N ASN A 528 23.83 -12.85 -20.43
CA ASN A 528 24.51 -14.12 -20.74
C ASN A 528 24.95 -14.92 -19.48
N LYS A 529 24.55 -14.45 -18.29
CA LYS A 529 24.89 -14.99 -16.96
C LYS A 529 26.32 -14.75 -16.49
N ILE A 530 27.07 -13.91 -17.16
CA ILE A 530 28.41 -13.49 -16.77
C ILE A 530 28.31 -11.98 -16.58
N PRO A 531 28.74 -11.43 -15.43
CA PRO A 531 28.83 -9.97 -15.31
C PRO A 531 29.68 -9.39 -16.44
N ASP A 532 29.24 -8.28 -17.04
CA ASP A 532 29.90 -7.66 -18.19
C ASP A 532 31.36 -7.26 -17.85
N TYR A 533 31.67 -6.96 -16.58
CA TYR A 533 33.04 -6.68 -16.11
C TYR A 533 33.94 -7.93 -15.96
N GLU A 534 33.38 -9.13 -15.89
CA GLU A 534 34.15 -10.39 -15.87
C GLU A 534 34.35 -11.00 -17.27
N GLU A 535 33.70 -10.43 -18.29
CA GLU A 535 33.76 -10.98 -19.63
C GLU A 535 35.18 -10.90 -20.24
N PRO A 536 35.58 -11.90 -21.05
CA PRO A 536 36.91 -11.93 -21.66
C PRO A 536 37.13 -10.80 -22.68
N PHE A 537 36.06 -10.15 -23.13
CA PHE A 537 36.10 -8.96 -23.96
C PHE A 537 35.12 -7.93 -23.39
N LEU A 538 35.60 -6.71 -23.15
CA LEU A 538 34.77 -5.60 -22.64
C LEU A 538 33.84 -5.09 -23.75
N ARG A 539 32.71 -5.78 -23.95
CA ARG A 539 31.68 -5.35 -24.90
C ARG A 539 30.88 -4.17 -24.35
N TYR A 540 30.67 -4.15 -23.04
CA TYR A 540 30.00 -3.09 -22.32
C TYR A 540 30.97 -2.50 -21.30
N SER A 541 30.95 -1.18 -21.17
CA SER A 541 31.83 -0.45 -20.24
C SER A 541 31.13 -0.39 -18.89
N VAL A 542 31.45 -1.32 -18.00
CA VAL A 542 31.00 -1.32 -16.62
C VAL A 542 32.16 -1.68 -15.70
N ASP A 543 32.27 -0.98 -14.59
CA ASP A 543 33.27 -1.26 -13.56
C ASP A 543 32.70 -2.29 -12.57
N PRO A 544 33.54 -3.18 -12.02
CA PRO A 544 33.14 -4.02 -10.89
C PRO A 544 32.60 -3.17 -9.71
N PRO A 545 31.60 -3.68 -8.96
CA PRO A 545 30.98 -2.94 -7.85
C PRO A 545 32.00 -2.37 -6.83
N GLU A 546 33.11 -3.06 -6.58
CA GLU A 546 34.16 -2.63 -5.64
C GLU A 546 34.90 -1.34 -6.04
N PHE A 547 34.77 -0.87 -7.29
CA PHE A 547 35.36 0.38 -7.76
C PHE A 547 34.37 1.54 -7.88
N LEU A 548 33.09 1.29 -7.58
CA LEU A 548 32.05 2.31 -7.67
C LEU A 548 32.19 3.29 -6.50
N PHE A 549 32.10 4.58 -6.82
CA PHE A 549 32.06 5.62 -5.81
C PHE A 549 30.61 5.93 -5.45
N GLY A 550 30.32 6.01 -4.15
CA GLY A 550 29.01 6.36 -3.65
C GLY A 550 29.04 6.83 -2.21
N ILE A 551 27.89 7.31 -1.76
CA ILE A 551 27.70 7.71 -0.38
C ILE A 551 27.22 6.49 0.41
N ASP A 552 27.94 6.20 1.48
CA ASP A 552 27.59 5.26 2.54
C ASP A 552 27.40 6.09 3.84
N MET A 553 26.16 6.33 4.25
CA MET A 553 25.82 7.13 5.45
C MET A 553 25.64 6.28 6.71
N ASN A 554 25.08 5.09 6.58
CA ASN A 554 24.84 4.14 7.68
C ASN A 554 26.11 3.40 8.12
N ASN A 555 27.19 3.46 7.34
CA ASN A 555 28.53 2.95 7.62
C ASN A 555 28.68 1.43 7.57
N ASN A 556 27.80 0.74 6.83
CA ASN A 556 27.83 -0.72 6.65
C ASN A 556 28.74 -1.19 5.50
N THR A 557 29.46 -0.27 4.82
CA THR A 557 30.34 -0.50 3.65
C THR A 557 29.67 -0.73 2.30
N ILE A 558 28.35 -0.76 2.26
CA ILE A 558 27.58 -0.76 1.02
C ILE A 558 27.21 0.69 0.70
N ILE A 559 27.17 1.03 -0.59
CA ILE A 559 26.71 2.35 -1.02
C ILE A 559 25.19 2.37 -0.88
N ASP A 560 24.64 3.37 -0.16
CA ASP A 560 23.21 3.50 0.17
C ASP A 560 22.29 3.27 -1.05
N ARG A 561 22.70 3.70 -2.25
CA ARG A 561 21.91 3.56 -3.50
C ARG A 561 21.67 2.09 -3.93
N TYR A 562 22.55 1.18 -3.55
CA TYR A 562 22.51 -0.24 -3.92
C TYR A 562 22.03 -1.12 -2.78
N GLU A 563 21.56 -0.52 -1.70
CA GLU A 563 20.97 -1.24 -0.59
C GLU A 563 19.57 -1.71 -0.95
N ASP A 564 19.24 -2.88 -0.45
CA ASP A 564 17.93 -3.50 -0.51
C ASP A 564 17.63 -4.01 0.90
N ASP A 565 16.36 -4.06 1.30
CA ASP A 565 15.98 -4.72 2.55
C ASP A 565 14.64 -5.48 2.41
N GLU A 566 13.87 -5.62 3.49
CA GLU A 566 12.54 -6.25 3.45
C GLU A 566 11.57 -5.44 4.34
N LEU A 567 11.76 -4.12 4.41
CA LEU A 567 11.03 -3.17 5.23
C LEU A 567 10.19 -2.25 4.33
N PRO A 568 9.13 -1.61 4.87
CA PRO A 568 8.41 -0.62 4.07
C PRO A 568 9.33 0.54 3.67
N ASP A 569 9.17 1.07 2.45
CA ASP A 569 9.84 2.26 1.90
C ASP A 569 9.52 3.57 2.66
N TYR A 570 9.75 3.60 3.97
CA TYR A 570 9.72 4.83 4.75
C TYR A 570 10.98 5.66 4.45
N PRO A 571 10.92 7.00 4.58
CA PRO A 571 12.12 7.83 4.43
C PRO A 571 13.22 7.54 5.45
N TYR A 572 12.86 6.92 6.58
CA TYR A 572 13.76 6.52 7.67
C TYR A 572 13.27 5.20 8.27
N LYS A 573 14.19 4.36 8.75
CA LYS A 573 13.87 3.05 9.32
C LYS A 573 13.01 3.16 10.59
N VAL A 574 12.13 2.18 10.79
CA VAL A 574 11.39 2.01 12.06
C VAL A 574 12.39 1.83 13.20
N ASP A 575 12.02 2.24 14.41
CA ASP A 575 12.88 2.19 15.60
C ASP A 575 14.04 3.21 15.58
N HIS A 576 14.18 4.03 14.54
CA HIS A 576 15.28 4.99 14.45
C HIS A 576 14.84 6.43 14.75
N HIS A 577 15.73 7.18 15.40
CA HIS A 577 15.60 8.62 15.54
C HIS A 577 16.97 9.29 15.46
N GLY A 578 16.99 10.52 14.93
CA GLY A 578 18.27 11.13 14.63
C GLY A 578 18.20 12.44 13.88
N TYR A 579 19.37 12.85 13.41
CA TYR A 579 19.54 13.99 12.52
C TYR A 579 20.77 13.84 11.64
N ASN A 580 20.75 14.52 10.50
CA ASN A 580 21.91 14.78 9.66
C ASN A 580 21.91 16.26 9.30
N MET A 581 23.07 16.92 9.40
CA MET A 581 23.18 18.31 9.00
C MET A 581 24.53 18.57 8.36
N TYR A 582 24.56 19.41 7.32
CA TYR A 582 25.79 19.87 6.74
C TYR A 582 25.67 21.31 6.24
N ILE A 583 26.83 21.96 6.17
CA ILE A 583 27.00 23.27 5.54
C ILE A 583 28.11 23.17 4.51
N GLY A 584 28.00 23.94 3.44
CA GLY A 584 29.00 23.94 2.38
C GLY A 584 29.05 25.25 1.62
N ALA A 585 30.06 25.34 0.77
CA ALA A 585 30.25 26.44 -0.15
C ALA A 585 30.80 25.95 -1.48
N GLU A 586 30.36 26.61 -2.55
CA GLU A 586 31.02 26.54 -3.85
C GLU A 586 32.21 27.51 -3.83
N ILE A 587 33.41 26.97 -3.61
CA ILE A 587 34.64 27.75 -3.43
C ILE A 587 34.95 28.55 -4.71
N VAL A 588 34.79 27.88 -5.85
CA VAL A 588 34.80 28.43 -7.20
C VAL A 588 33.79 27.63 -8.04
N PRO A 589 33.33 28.15 -9.20
CA PRO A 589 32.44 27.41 -10.06
C PRO A 589 32.93 25.98 -10.29
N ASP A 590 32.05 25.00 -10.07
CA ASP A 590 32.30 23.55 -10.22
C ASP A 590 33.13 22.89 -9.10
N VAL A 591 33.51 23.62 -8.05
CA VAL A 591 34.29 23.11 -6.91
C VAL A 591 33.55 23.36 -5.60
N ARG A 592 33.13 22.28 -4.95
CA ARG A 592 32.33 22.32 -3.72
C ARG A 592 33.08 21.69 -2.56
N PHE A 593 32.91 22.29 -1.39
CA PHE A 593 33.34 21.73 -0.12
C PHE A 593 32.20 21.80 0.88
N MET A 594 31.96 20.71 1.60
CA MET A 594 30.97 20.66 2.67
C MET A 594 31.50 19.89 3.88
N VAL A 595 31.01 20.27 5.05
CA VAL A 595 31.25 19.59 6.32
C VAL A 595 29.92 19.32 7.00
N GLY A 596 29.78 18.14 7.58
CA GLY A 596 28.53 17.69 8.16
C GLY A 596 28.69 16.77 9.35
N ARG A 597 27.58 16.54 10.02
CA ARG A 597 27.45 15.64 11.16
C ARG A 597 26.11 14.93 11.12
N SER A 598 26.14 13.62 11.33
CA SER A 598 24.97 12.78 11.53
C SER A 598 25.00 12.10 12.90
N ARG A 599 23.81 11.79 13.41
CA ARG A 599 23.58 10.97 14.59
C ARG A 599 22.29 10.21 14.40
N GLU A 600 22.33 8.92 14.67
CA GLU A 600 21.21 8.01 14.58
C GLU A 600 21.26 7.02 15.75
N GLU A 601 20.12 6.77 16.39
CA GLU A 601 20.00 5.94 17.58
C GLU A 601 18.68 5.13 17.53
N LEU A 602 18.68 3.95 18.15
CA LEU A 602 17.47 3.13 18.30
C LEU A 602 16.62 3.57 19.49
N TRP A 603 15.31 3.29 19.45
CA TRP A 603 14.44 3.42 20.63
C TRP A 603 14.47 2.18 21.51
N SER A 604 14.57 0.99 20.91
CA SER A 604 14.56 -0.31 21.60
C SER A 604 15.88 -0.63 22.30
N ASP A 605 17.02 -0.23 21.74
CA ASP A 605 18.37 -0.66 22.17
C ASP A 605 19.36 0.53 22.36
N ASP A 606 20.49 0.32 23.05
CA ASP A 606 21.59 1.31 23.19
C ASP A 606 22.57 1.25 21.99
N LYS A 607 22.02 1.12 20.79
CA LYS A 607 22.75 1.14 19.52
C LYS A 607 22.68 2.53 18.87
N ARG A 608 23.82 2.98 18.33
CA ARG A 608 23.95 4.31 17.74
C ARG A 608 25.05 4.40 16.68
N ALA A 609 24.82 5.24 15.69
CA ALA A 609 25.80 5.68 14.71
C ALA A 609 26.01 7.20 14.83
N ARG A 610 27.28 7.64 14.86
CA ARG A 610 27.66 9.06 14.88
C ARG A 610 28.79 9.31 13.91
N THR A 611 28.53 10.17 12.93
CA THR A 611 29.51 10.45 11.89
C THR A 611 29.73 11.94 11.75
N SER A 612 30.99 12.37 11.70
CA SER A 612 31.38 13.71 11.26
C SER A 612 32.13 13.58 9.96
N TYR A 613 31.74 14.29 8.92
CA TYR A 613 32.27 14.09 7.58
C TYR A 613 32.60 15.39 6.88
N ALA A 614 33.49 15.30 5.90
CA ALA A 614 33.76 16.34 4.93
C ALA A 614 33.73 15.72 3.53
N LEU A 615 33.20 16.46 2.55
CA LEU A 615 33.21 16.06 1.15
C LEU A 615 33.75 17.21 0.31
N PHE A 616 34.72 16.88 -0.53
CA PHE A 616 35.26 17.77 -1.55
C PHE A 616 34.89 17.21 -2.93
N THR A 617 34.37 18.08 -3.80
CA THR A 617 33.89 17.68 -5.12
C THR A 617 34.37 18.67 -6.17
N VAL A 618 34.90 18.14 -7.28
CA VAL A 618 35.22 18.87 -8.51
C VAL A 618 34.48 18.18 -9.64
N ASP A 619 33.63 18.91 -10.36
CA ASP A 619 32.94 18.39 -11.54
C ASP A 619 32.91 19.43 -12.65
N ARG A 620 33.97 19.48 -13.44
CA ARG A 620 34.18 20.54 -14.42
C ARG A 620 34.34 19.99 -15.83
N ILE A 621 33.64 20.61 -16.77
CA ILE A 621 33.81 20.34 -18.20
C ILE A 621 34.87 21.28 -18.77
N TYR A 622 35.96 20.69 -19.27
CA TYR A 622 37.00 21.38 -20.01
C TYR A 622 36.80 21.15 -21.51
N PRO A 623 36.58 22.21 -22.32
CA PRO A 623 36.30 22.06 -23.75
C PRO A 623 37.33 21.25 -24.56
N GLN A 624 38.59 21.19 -24.09
CA GLN A 624 39.69 20.50 -24.76
C GLN A 624 40.01 19.12 -24.17
N PHE A 625 39.60 18.84 -22.92
CA PHE A 625 40.01 17.65 -22.15
C PHE A 625 38.83 16.78 -21.69
N GLY A 626 37.59 17.21 -21.95
CA GLY A 626 36.40 16.51 -21.49
C GLY A 626 35.97 16.88 -20.07
N ARG A 627 35.17 16.04 -19.42
CA ARG A 627 34.66 16.25 -18.06
C ARG A 627 35.63 15.64 -17.04
N LEU A 628 36.16 16.46 -16.13
CA LEU A 628 36.93 16.01 -14.98
C LEU A 628 36.01 15.92 -13.77
N ARG A 629 35.93 14.74 -13.16
CA ARG A 629 35.24 14.48 -11.90
C ARG A 629 36.23 14.00 -10.86
N PHE A 630 36.23 14.62 -9.69
CA PHE A 630 37.01 14.21 -8.52
C PHE A 630 36.15 14.36 -7.28
N PHE A 631 36.07 13.30 -6.49
CA PHE A 631 35.29 13.26 -5.25
C PHE A 631 36.20 12.67 -4.16
N GLU A 632 36.28 13.36 -3.02
CA GLU A 632 37.03 12.90 -1.85
C GLU A 632 36.16 13.11 -0.62
N ARG A 633 35.87 12.03 0.11
CA ARG A 633 35.11 12.06 1.36
C ARG A 633 35.98 11.56 2.48
N ILE A 634 35.95 12.25 3.61
CA ILE A 634 36.61 11.78 4.83
C ILE A 634 35.56 11.79 5.94
N LYS A 635 35.41 10.68 6.66
CA LYS A 635 34.48 10.56 7.79
C LYS A 635 35.19 10.05 9.05
N GLN A 636 34.82 10.62 10.18
CA GLN A 636 35.13 10.10 11.52
C GLN A 636 33.85 9.49 12.08
N VAL A 637 33.90 8.18 12.36
CA VAL A 637 32.73 7.36 12.68
C VAL A 637 32.86 6.81 14.10
N LYS A 638 31.75 6.81 14.84
CA LYS A 638 31.57 6.06 16.08
C LYS A 638 30.26 5.31 15.99
N ASP A 639 30.35 4.01 15.88
CA ASP A 639 29.23 3.20 15.44
C ASP A 639 29.18 1.86 16.18
N ASN A 640 27.99 1.52 16.66
CA ASN A 640 27.63 0.21 17.18
C ASN A 640 26.21 -0.18 16.74
N LEU A 641 25.68 0.43 15.67
CA LEU A 641 24.38 0.16 15.09
C LEU A 641 24.56 -0.69 13.83
N PRO A 642 24.36 -2.02 13.89
CA PRO A 642 24.49 -2.87 12.71
C PRO A 642 23.38 -2.54 11.72
N ASP A 643 23.75 -2.30 10.46
CA ASP A 643 22.79 -2.11 9.37
C ASP A 643 22.88 -3.23 8.33
N ASN A 644 22.12 -4.30 8.59
CA ASN A 644 22.07 -5.47 7.72
C ASN A 644 21.19 -5.19 6.51
N VAL A 645 21.70 -5.52 5.32
CA VAL A 645 20.99 -5.30 4.05
C VAL A 645 20.91 -6.61 3.26
N LEU A 646 19.99 -6.64 2.31
CA LEU A 646 20.04 -7.56 1.19
C LEU A 646 20.91 -6.96 0.09
N GLN A 647 21.71 -7.81 -0.55
CA GLN A 647 22.53 -7.42 -1.68
C GLN A 647 22.14 -8.23 -2.89
N TRP A 648 21.78 -7.53 -3.96
CA TRP A 648 21.66 -8.14 -5.27
C TRP A 648 23.06 -8.48 -5.80
N VAL A 649 23.30 -9.76 -6.11
CA VAL A 649 24.61 -10.21 -6.60
C VAL A 649 24.48 -11.03 -7.88
N GLN A 650 25.10 -10.57 -8.95
CA GLN A 650 25.24 -11.33 -10.19
C GLN A 650 26.41 -12.32 -10.11
N ARG A 651 26.15 -13.55 -9.69
CA ARG A 651 27.15 -14.64 -9.72
C ARG A 651 27.30 -15.19 -11.14
N ARG A 652 28.52 -15.59 -11.51
CA ARG A 652 28.77 -16.29 -12.77
C ARG A 652 27.90 -17.56 -12.88
N GLY A 653 27.10 -17.64 -13.95
CA GLY A 653 26.17 -18.73 -14.21
C GLY A 653 24.75 -18.53 -13.68
N SER A 654 24.46 -17.44 -12.95
CA SER A 654 23.09 -17.07 -12.54
C SER A 654 22.54 -15.92 -13.42
N PHE A 655 21.24 -15.63 -13.34
CA PHE A 655 20.65 -14.45 -13.98
C PHE A 655 20.54 -13.25 -13.01
N GLY A 656 21.17 -13.31 -11.83
CA GLY A 656 21.03 -12.26 -10.82
C GLY A 656 19.59 -12.20 -10.29
N GLN A 657 19.10 -13.28 -9.70
CA GLN A 657 17.82 -13.28 -8.96
C GLN A 657 18.04 -13.61 -7.48
N ASP A 658 19.28 -13.84 -7.08
CA ASP A 658 19.64 -14.24 -5.73
C ASP A 658 19.99 -12.98 -4.93
N ARG A 659 19.12 -12.61 -3.98
CA ARG A 659 19.47 -11.67 -2.92
C ARG A 659 20.27 -12.39 -1.85
N VAL A 660 21.42 -11.84 -1.49
CA VAL A 660 22.30 -12.40 -0.46
C VAL A 660 22.21 -11.50 0.76
N SER A 661 21.90 -12.08 1.92
CA SER A 661 21.97 -11.33 3.17
C SER A 661 23.42 -10.93 3.45
N PHE A 662 23.63 -9.63 3.61
CA PHE A 662 24.86 -9.03 4.07
C PHE A 662 24.68 -8.62 5.53
N GLN A 663 25.51 -9.18 6.40
CA GLN A 663 25.53 -8.83 7.81
C GLN A 663 26.61 -7.79 8.03
N ASP A 664 26.23 -6.63 8.57
CA ASP A 664 27.16 -5.53 8.81
C ASP A 664 28.24 -5.95 9.83
N PRO A 665 29.51 -5.99 9.43
CA PRO A 665 30.60 -6.36 10.31
C PRO A 665 31.01 -5.25 11.30
N LEU A 666 30.38 -4.07 11.25
CA LEU A 666 30.73 -2.88 12.04
C LEU A 666 32.18 -2.44 11.88
N VAL A 667 32.76 -2.58 10.68
CA VAL A 667 34.17 -2.22 10.42
C VAL A 667 34.45 -0.72 10.59
N ALA A 668 33.41 0.12 10.53
CA ALA A 668 33.50 1.56 10.76
C ALA A 668 33.43 1.95 12.25
N GLN A 669 33.41 0.98 13.18
CA GLN A 669 33.37 1.25 14.62
C GLN A 669 34.61 2.03 15.09
N ASP A 670 34.38 3.24 15.62
CA ASP A 670 35.39 4.12 16.22
C ASP A 670 36.62 4.40 15.32
N THR A 671 36.40 4.64 14.02
CA THR A 671 37.47 4.79 13.03
C THR A 671 37.39 6.06 12.16
N TRP A 672 38.44 6.28 11.38
CA TRP A 672 38.45 7.21 10.24
C TRP A 672 38.30 6.41 8.95
N VAL A 673 37.40 6.83 8.07
CA VAL A 673 37.17 6.23 6.75
C VAL A 673 37.45 7.29 5.68
N ASN A 674 38.13 6.85 4.62
CA ASN A 674 38.32 7.57 3.36
C ASN A 674 37.86 6.64 2.24
#